data_AF-A0A443LKG4-F1
#
_entry.id   AF-A0A443LKG4-F1
#
_cell.length_a   1.000
_cell.length_b   1.000
_cell.length_c   1.000
_cell.angle_alpha   90.00
_cell.angle_beta   90.00
_cell.angle_gamma   90.00
#
_symmetry.space_group_name_H-M   'P 1'
#
loop_
_entity.id
_entity.type
_entity.pdbx_description
1 polymer ?
#
loop_
_entity_poly.entity_id
_entity_poly.type
_entity_poly.pdbx_seq_one_letter_code
_entity_poly.pdbx_strand_id
1 'polypeptide(L)'
;MGEIKIDLTQIKFDDLDEALFLDDELILKNKNFIFAKNGSGKSTLADAIKKQKENEYDVHIFKGFESVLGENEKLNAFALATDGGENQKRIEELEHDKTAKEISKTQISDSLKEPIEENADNFFTKKKKAEKRLLEKQGVIDQFLYESGKFISSHQMPTLTENPRSYNKNSFKNEISKRQQLQEVEISRAKELLKSEPRLLNTYDFSNINYKKYLISINEILQSKVEEKTKIVRLNSQERINFAQRGLELHKHDEENICAFCGNEISIETIEELETYFSADEVKALKHRIIKGKDQISKEIERIDNLKLNSTDFYPDFIPEVEDEIQNINEQTKIVKTFLIELINSLEIKEKNLFSESSVLEISVPANIDLFNFNNLIKKNNEFSKNLTAEQEKARAKLRYHEIYNLVEKKHYAVMLNEQENAQENLDEAQKNFQFELTKKIALENEINNLDVEIAALQPKAEKQAINHINKKLSSKVLWELDFFDDENSGYYQIKQDGKCRGVKQLSTGEKNVIAFLYFIEKLEEMKETPKKNKIVVFDDPMSSNDDTMQYLIICELQRIFQGNEKNKFIPDKDFLIILTHNVHFYLNVQPHGNFKDKKLDKTDKNNPKLKEVSKYDKNNFYRIQNRSFKLITGEHEDFKTSYEGLWIELKDLYACGHKNSMLNSMRRIIETYTKFNSIDTKKFYKGNDEYLKLFNVNSHSIDDLSAESFTEDKEQMKDLFRQIFVDNDAGSHFEKYWEK
;
A
#
# COMPACT_ATOMS: atom_id res chain seq x y z
N MET A 1 22.51 50.77 -49.06
CA MET A 1 22.27 50.56 -47.63
C MET A 1 20.95 49.85 -47.51
N GLY A 2 20.90 48.79 -46.71
CA GLY A 2 19.67 48.07 -46.41
C GLY A 2 18.85 48.82 -45.38
N GLU A 3 17.53 48.64 -45.42
CA GLU A 3 16.59 49.15 -44.44
C GLU A 3 15.71 48.01 -43.96
N ILE A 4 15.44 47.94 -42.65
CA ILE A 4 14.47 47.04 -42.04
C ILE A 4 13.39 47.87 -41.34
N LYS A 5 12.17 47.34 -41.34
CA LYS A 5 11.01 47.93 -40.67
C LYS A 5 10.62 47.09 -39.46
N ILE A 6 10.44 47.74 -38.32
CA ILE A 6 9.90 47.15 -37.09
C ILE A 6 8.49 47.69 -36.88
N ASP A 7 7.53 46.81 -36.69
CA ASP A 7 6.14 47.16 -36.40
C ASP A 7 6.02 47.49 -34.91
N LEU A 8 5.81 48.77 -34.60
CA LEU A 8 5.76 49.25 -33.22
C LEU A 8 4.40 49.01 -32.56
N THR A 9 3.34 48.81 -33.36
CA THR A 9 1.97 48.55 -32.85
C THR A 9 1.85 47.21 -32.12
N GLN A 10 2.76 46.27 -32.42
CA GLN A 10 2.85 44.96 -31.78
C GLN A 10 3.58 44.99 -30.42
N ILE A 11 4.24 46.11 -30.08
CA ILE A 11 4.94 46.28 -28.82
C ILE A 11 3.96 46.89 -27.83
N LYS A 12 3.51 46.12 -26.85
CA LYS A 12 2.50 46.52 -25.85
C LYS A 12 3.08 46.52 -24.44
N PHE A 13 2.40 47.18 -23.51
CA PHE A 13 2.67 47.00 -22.08
C PHE A 13 2.19 45.61 -21.63
N ASP A 14 2.89 44.98 -20.68
CA ASP A 14 2.56 43.63 -20.22
C ASP A 14 1.15 43.51 -19.62
N ASP A 15 0.63 44.61 -19.04
CA ASP A 15 -0.66 44.67 -18.35
C ASP A 15 -1.76 45.46 -19.09
N LEU A 16 -1.47 46.01 -20.29
CA LEU A 16 -2.41 46.85 -21.04
C LEU A 16 -2.39 46.53 -22.54
N ASP A 17 -3.56 46.58 -23.18
CA ASP A 17 -3.70 46.41 -24.64
C ASP A 17 -3.19 47.60 -25.46
N GLU A 18 -2.67 48.64 -24.80
CA GLU A 18 -2.13 49.86 -25.40
C GLU A 18 -0.70 49.63 -25.91
N ALA A 19 -0.41 50.10 -27.13
CA ALA A 19 0.94 50.04 -27.71
C ALA A 19 1.92 50.90 -26.90
N LEU A 20 3.11 50.38 -26.61
CA LEU A 20 4.15 51.07 -25.85
C LEU A 20 4.60 52.36 -26.54
N PHE A 21 4.72 52.32 -27.86
CA PHE A 21 5.11 53.45 -28.70
C PHE A 21 3.91 53.99 -29.50
N LEU A 22 3.91 55.30 -29.77
CA LEU A 22 2.84 55.99 -30.50
C LEU A 22 3.00 55.96 -32.03
N ASP A 23 4.21 55.72 -32.52
CA ASP A 23 4.45 55.57 -33.95
C ASP A 23 4.05 54.17 -34.42
N ASP A 24 3.63 54.03 -35.67
CA ASP A 24 3.22 52.74 -36.24
C ASP A 24 4.45 51.87 -36.63
N GLU A 25 5.50 52.49 -37.18
CA GLU A 25 6.68 51.79 -37.69
C GLU A 25 8.01 52.50 -37.34
N LEU A 26 9.05 51.70 -37.11
CA LEU A 26 10.43 52.17 -36.95
C LEU A 26 11.29 51.66 -38.11
N ILE A 27 11.91 52.58 -38.84
CA ILE A 27 12.82 52.27 -39.96
C ILE A 27 14.27 52.27 -39.46
N LEU A 28 14.98 51.16 -39.66
CA LEU A 28 16.37 50.99 -39.24
C LEU A 28 17.28 50.76 -40.45
N LYS A 29 18.36 51.54 -40.56
CA LYS A 29 19.44 51.34 -41.53
C LYS A 29 20.44 50.31 -41.01
N ASN A 30 21.49 50.01 -41.77
CA ASN A 30 22.59 49.15 -41.30
C ASN A 30 23.23 49.60 -39.96
N LYS A 31 23.13 50.88 -39.58
CA LYS A 31 23.67 51.42 -38.32
C LYS A 31 22.69 52.41 -37.70
N ASN A 32 22.32 52.17 -36.45
CA ASN A 32 21.32 52.92 -35.73
C ASN A 32 21.80 53.22 -34.31
N PHE A 33 21.72 54.48 -33.90
CA PHE A 33 22.07 54.95 -32.56
C PHE A 33 20.82 55.57 -31.95
N ILE A 34 20.32 54.96 -30.88
CA ILE A 34 19.03 55.31 -30.30
C ILE A 34 19.26 55.73 -28.85
N PHE A 35 19.04 57.02 -28.58
CA PHE A 35 19.04 57.54 -27.22
C PHE A 35 17.64 57.44 -26.61
N ALA A 36 17.53 56.82 -25.45
CA ALA A 36 16.29 56.72 -24.71
C ALA A 36 16.54 56.67 -23.20
N LYS A 37 15.75 57.42 -22.43
CA LYS A 37 15.85 57.46 -20.97
C LYS A 37 15.59 56.08 -20.36
N ASN A 38 15.94 55.94 -19.08
CA ASN A 38 15.58 54.74 -18.32
C ASN A 38 14.06 54.65 -18.18
N GLY A 39 13.52 53.43 -18.33
CA GLY A 39 12.08 53.19 -18.38
C GLY A 39 11.38 53.49 -19.71
N SER A 40 12.08 53.97 -20.75
CA SER A 40 11.46 54.27 -22.07
C SER A 40 11.27 53.05 -23.00
N GLY A 41 11.36 51.82 -22.48
CA GLY A 41 11.09 50.61 -23.28
C GLY A 41 12.24 50.09 -24.15
N LYS A 42 13.50 50.42 -23.85
CA LYS A 42 14.67 49.96 -24.64
C LYS A 42 14.77 48.44 -24.72
N SER A 43 14.71 47.76 -23.58
CA SER A 43 14.79 46.30 -23.50
C SER A 43 13.63 45.62 -24.21
N THR A 44 12.41 46.16 -24.04
CA THR A 44 11.20 45.71 -24.73
C THR A 44 11.33 45.88 -26.26
N LEU A 45 11.92 46.98 -26.72
CA LEU A 45 12.20 47.19 -28.14
C LEU A 45 13.21 46.17 -28.67
N ALA A 46 14.26 45.88 -27.91
CA ALA A 46 15.24 44.86 -28.29
C ALA A 46 14.58 43.48 -28.45
N ASP A 47 13.74 43.07 -27.50
CA ASP A 47 12.98 41.81 -27.58
C ASP A 47 12.04 41.75 -28.77
N ALA A 48 11.32 42.85 -29.02
CA ALA A 48 10.43 42.95 -30.16
C ALA A 48 11.18 42.81 -31.49
N ILE A 49 12.39 43.38 -31.60
CA ILE A 49 13.25 43.22 -32.78
C ILE A 49 13.60 41.74 -32.99
N LYS A 50 13.99 41.00 -31.94
CA LYS A 50 14.25 39.55 -32.04
C LYS A 50 13.01 38.80 -32.48
N LYS A 51 11.89 38.97 -31.78
CA LYS A 51 10.63 38.29 -32.08
C LYS A 51 10.13 38.54 -33.50
N GLN A 52 10.27 39.76 -34.02
CA GLN A 52 9.80 40.10 -35.37
C GLN A 52 10.75 39.66 -36.48
N LYS A 53 12.06 39.53 -36.21
CA LYS A 53 13.10 39.37 -37.25
C LYS A 53 13.92 38.08 -37.18
N GLU A 54 13.81 37.27 -36.14
CA GLU A 54 14.56 36.00 -35.98
C GLU A 54 14.36 35.00 -37.13
N ASN A 55 13.20 35.03 -37.80
CA ASN A 55 12.92 34.17 -38.95
C ASN A 55 13.73 34.57 -40.20
N GLU A 56 14.01 35.86 -40.39
CA GLU A 56 14.67 36.41 -41.59
C GLU A 56 16.16 36.70 -41.36
N TYR A 57 16.52 37.10 -40.15
CA TYR A 57 17.85 37.54 -39.75
C TYR A 57 18.38 36.72 -38.59
N ASP A 58 19.69 36.72 -38.44
CA ASP A 58 20.36 36.19 -37.24
C ASP A 58 20.44 37.31 -36.19
N VAL A 59 19.53 37.29 -35.20
CA VAL A 59 19.36 38.39 -34.24
C VAL A 59 20.08 38.10 -32.93
N HIS A 60 21.06 38.95 -32.60
CA HIS A 60 21.87 38.88 -31.38
C HIS A 60 21.61 40.09 -30.51
N ILE A 61 21.30 39.87 -29.23
CA ILE A 61 20.99 40.95 -28.28
C ILE A 61 21.91 40.84 -27.07
N PHE A 62 22.59 41.93 -26.75
CA PHE A 62 23.30 42.10 -25.48
C PHE A 62 22.46 42.96 -24.53
N LYS A 63 22.08 42.41 -23.36
CA LYS A 63 21.29 43.10 -22.31
C LYS A 63 22.00 43.09 -20.96
N GLY A 64 23.30 43.36 -20.96
CA GLY A 64 24.13 43.26 -19.77
C GLY A 64 24.57 41.81 -19.47
N PHE A 65 25.33 41.65 -18.38
CA PHE A 65 26.11 40.43 -18.14
C PHE A 65 25.27 39.17 -17.86
N GLU A 66 24.08 39.30 -17.27
CA GLU A 66 23.23 38.15 -16.90
C GLU A 66 22.81 37.30 -18.10
N SER A 67 22.78 37.89 -19.31
CA SER A 67 22.42 37.18 -20.55
C SER A 67 23.46 36.16 -21.01
N VAL A 68 24.70 36.25 -20.51
CA VAL A 68 25.85 35.50 -21.03
C VAL A 68 26.68 34.84 -19.92
N LEU A 69 26.71 35.47 -18.74
CA LEU A 69 27.52 35.06 -17.61
C LEU A 69 26.63 34.34 -16.59
N GLY A 70 26.88 33.05 -16.39
CA GLY A 70 26.26 32.24 -15.35
C GLY A 70 27.16 32.12 -14.12
N GLU A 71 26.70 32.58 -12.96
CA GLU A 71 27.50 32.54 -11.72
C GLU A 71 27.33 31.21 -11.00
N ASN A 72 28.41 30.44 -10.81
CA ASN A 72 28.38 29.23 -10.00
C ASN A 72 28.99 29.51 -8.63
N GLU A 73 28.12 29.76 -7.66
CA GLU A 73 28.54 30.13 -6.31
C GLU A 73 29.30 29.04 -5.57
N LYS A 74 28.99 27.76 -5.85
CA LYS A 74 29.61 26.59 -5.19
C LYS A 74 31.05 26.43 -5.62
N LEU A 75 31.32 26.60 -6.91
CA LEU A 75 32.67 26.56 -7.48
C LEU A 75 33.42 27.89 -7.30
N ASN A 76 32.73 28.95 -6.88
CA ASN A 76 33.24 30.33 -6.91
C ASN A 76 33.81 30.68 -8.30
N ALA A 77 33.11 30.25 -9.36
CA ALA A 77 33.51 30.40 -10.75
C ALA A 77 32.32 30.90 -11.57
N PHE A 78 32.53 31.21 -12.84
CA PHE A 78 31.44 31.60 -13.74
C PHE A 78 31.56 30.90 -15.08
N ALA A 79 30.41 30.58 -15.66
CA ALA A 79 30.27 30.07 -17.01
C ALA A 79 30.08 31.23 -17.99
N LEU A 80 30.60 31.07 -19.19
CA LEU A 80 30.29 31.96 -20.31
C LEU A 80 29.66 31.11 -21.41
N ALA A 81 28.39 31.38 -21.70
CA ALA A 81 27.60 30.70 -22.71
C ALA A 81 26.46 31.61 -23.15
N THR A 82 25.92 31.39 -24.36
CA THR A 82 24.59 31.93 -24.69
C THR A 82 23.59 31.38 -23.67
N ASP A 83 22.81 32.25 -23.03
CA ASP A 83 21.88 31.91 -21.94
C ASP A 83 22.56 31.31 -20.69
N GLY A 84 23.85 31.61 -20.48
CA GLY A 84 24.64 31.08 -19.36
C GLY A 84 24.03 31.36 -17.98
N GLY A 85 23.42 32.54 -17.79
CA GLY A 85 22.70 32.89 -16.56
C GLY A 85 21.46 32.03 -16.32
N GLU A 86 20.68 31.74 -17.36
CA GLU A 86 19.47 30.91 -17.25
C GLU A 86 19.82 29.44 -17.02
N ASN A 87 20.79 28.91 -17.76
CA ASN A 87 21.26 27.53 -17.61
C ASN A 87 21.80 27.29 -16.20
N GLN A 88 22.57 28.23 -15.64
CA GLN A 88 23.12 28.11 -14.29
C GLN A 88 22.03 28.14 -13.22
N LYS A 89 21.04 29.04 -13.33
CA LYS A 89 19.86 29.05 -12.44
C LYS A 89 19.12 27.71 -12.50
N ARG A 90 18.94 27.16 -13.72
CA ARG A 90 18.27 25.87 -13.90
C ARG A 90 19.05 24.71 -13.28
N ILE A 91 20.38 24.71 -13.41
CA ILE A 91 21.25 23.72 -12.76
C ILE A 91 21.07 23.79 -11.23
N GLU A 92 21.05 24.99 -10.64
CA GLU A 92 20.86 25.16 -9.19
C GLU A 92 19.50 24.62 -8.71
N GLU A 93 18.43 24.85 -9.46
CA GLU A 93 17.10 24.28 -9.18
C GLU A 93 17.12 22.74 -9.23
N LEU A 94 17.72 22.17 -10.28
CA LEU A 94 17.82 20.72 -10.46
C LEU A 94 18.68 20.06 -9.37
N GLU A 95 19.80 20.70 -8.98
CA GLU A 95 20.66 20.24 -7.89
C GLU A 95 19.93 20.29 -6.54
N HIS A 96 19.09 21.30 -6.32
CA HIS A 96 18.26 21.38 -5.10
C HIS A 96 17.24 20.24 -5.04
N ASP A 97 16.51 19.99 -6.13
CA ASP A 97 15.56 18.88 -6.23
C ASP A 97 16.26 17.51 -6.07
N LYS A 98 17.42 17.34 -6.73
CA LYS A 98 18.25 16.14 -6.57
C LYS A 98 18.63 15.90 -5.12
N THR A 99 19.10 16.92 -4.41
CA THR A 99 19.50 16.82 -2.99
C THR A 99 18.32 16.38 -2.11
N ALA A 100 17.13 16.95 -2.33
CA ALA A 100 15.92 16.57 -1.60
C ALA A 100 15.54 15.09 -1.83
N LYS A 101 15.66 14.61 -3.07
CA LYS A 101 15.43 13.21 -3.44
C LYS A 101 16.49 12.26 -2.87
N GLU A 102 17.76 12.66 -2.83
CA GLU A 102 18.84 11.87 -2.21
C GLU A 102 18.65 11.69 -0.70
N ILE A 103 18.21 12.75 0.00
CA ILE A 103 17.85 12.68 1.42
C ILE A 103 16.70 11.68 1.62
N SER A 104 15.64 11.79 0.81
CA SER A 104 14.48 10.89 0.87
C SER A 104 14.86 9.42 0.59
N LYS A 105 15.72 9.19 -0.41
CA LYS A 105 16.26 7.86 -0.73
C LYS A 105 17.07 7.28 0.43
N THR A 106 17.87 8.10 1.10
CA THR A 106 18.68 7.68 2.25
C THR A 106 17.80 7.25 3.41
N GLN A 107 16.77 8.06 3.75
CA GLN A 107 15.79 7.71 4.79
C GLN A 107 15.08 6.38 4.51
N ILE A 108 14.64 6.16 3.27
CA ILE A 108 14.01 4.89 2.87
C ILE A 108 15.02 3.74 2.98
N SER A 109 16.26 3.94 2.51
CA SER A 109 17.31 2.92 2.60
C SER A 109 17.60 2.51 4.06
N ASP A 110 17.61 3.45 4.99
CA ASP A 110 17.82 3.16 6.42
C ASP A 110 16.64 2.41 7.03
N SER A 111 15.43 2.67 6.55
CA SER A 111 14.22 1.94 6.99
C SER A 111 14.17 0.47 6.53
N LEU A 112 14.95 0.11 5.50
CA LEU A 112 15.02 -1.21 4.87
C LEU A 112 16.21 -2.06 5.32
N LYS A 113 17.15 -1.49 6.10
CA LYS A 113 18.33 -2.20 6.62
C LYS A 113 18.19 -2.50 8.11
N GLU A 114 19.05 -3.37 8.61
CA GLU A 114 19.14 -3.61 10.05
C GLU A 114 19.61 -2.33 10.76
N PRO A 115 18.82 -1.80 11.71
CA PRO A 115 19.19 -0.59 12.42
C PRO A 115 20.36 -0.85 13.37
N ILE A 116 21.15 0.18 13.64
CA ILE A 116 22.29 0.13 14.57
C ILE A 116 21.80 0.06 16.02
N GLU A 117 20.65 0.70 16.32
CA GLU A 117 20.04 0.66 17.64
C GLU A 117 19.18 -0.59 17.82
N GLU A 118 19.46 -1.38 18.87
CA GLU A 118 18.77 -2.66 19.16
C GLU A 118 17.24 -2.53 19.32
N ASN A 119 16.74 -1.32 19.64
CA ASN A 119 15.32 -1.06 19.90
C ASN A 119 14.60 -0.27 18.79
N ALA A 120 15.28 0.08 17.70
CA ALA A 120 14.65 0.81 16.61
C ALA A 120 13.67 -0.11 15.84
N ASP A 121 12.50 0.43 15.49
CA ASP A 121 11.48 -0.32 14.74
C ASP A 121 11.32 0.26 13.33
N ASN A 122 11.79 -0.48 12.32
CA ASN A 122 11.69 -0.14 10.91
C ASN A 122 11.08 -1.31 10.11
N PHE A 123 10.99 -1.18 8.79
CA PHE A 123 10.39 -2.23 7.95
C PHE A 123 11.18 -3.54 8.00
N PHE A 124 12.52 -3.47 8.10
CA PHE A 124 13.37 -4.64 8.26
C PHE A 124 13.11 -5.38 9.58
N THR A 125 13.12 -4.68 10.71
CA THR A 125 12.90 -5.29 12.02
C THR A 125 11.48 -5.83 12.17
N LYS A 126 10.47 -5.14 11.64
CA LYS A 126 9.08 -5.62 11.63
C LYS A 126 8.95 -6.94 10.87
N LYS A 127 9.54 -7.03 9.67
CA LYS A 127 9.58 -8.27 8.90
C LYS A 127 10.28 -9.40 9.68
N LYS A 128 11.48 -9.15 10.22
CA LYS A 128 12.25 -10.13 10.99
C LYS A 128 11.51 -10.60 12.26
N LYS A 129 10.84 -9.68 12.97
CA LYS A 129 9.99 -9.99 14.13
C LYS A 129 8.80 -10.88 13.74
N ALA A 130 8.13 -10.58 12.62
CA ALA A 130 7.03 -11.38 12.11
C ALA A 130 7.48 -12.80 11.69
N GLU A 131 8.62 -12.92 10.99
CA GLU A 131 9.24 -14.20 10.64
C GLU A 131 9.54 -15.05 11.88
N LYS A 132 10.17 -14.43 12.90
CA LYS A 132 10.47 -15.09 14.16
C LYS A 132 9.20 -15.56 14.87
N ARG A 133 8.17 -14.70 14.95
CA ARG A 133 6.89 -15.03 15.59
C ARG A 133 6.18 -16.18 14.89
N LEU A 134 6.18 -16.21 13.56
CA LEU A 134 5.62 -17.33 12.80
C LEU A 134 6.36 -18.64 13.11
N LEU A 135 7.70 -18.61 13.14
CA LEU A 135 8.52 -19.77 13.48
C LEU A 135 8.25 -20.26 14.91
N GLU A 136 8.12 -19.34 15.87
CA GLU A 136 7.76 -19.65 17.25
C GLU A 136 6.40 -20.36 17.33
N LYS A 137 5.37 -19.85 16.62
CA LYS A 137 4.03 -20.47 16.59
C LYS A 137 4.02 -21.83 15.88
N GLN A 138 4.76 -21.97 14.78
CA GLN A 138 4.98 -23.26 14.13
C GLN A 138 5.65 -24.26 15.09
N GLY A 139 6.66 -23.84 15.84
CA GLY A 139 7.34 -24.66 16.83
C GLY A 139 6.42 -25.16 17.96
N VAL A 140 5.51 -24.30 18.45
CA VAL A 140 4.50 -24.69 19.46
C VAL A 140 3.57 -25.78 18.93
N ILE A 141 3.08 -25.65 17.70
CA ILE A 141 2.22 -26.65 17.06
C ILE A 141 2.99 -27.96 16.87
N ASP A 142 4.22 -27.89 16.37
CA ASP A 142 5.03 -29.07 16.13
C ASP A 142 5.34 -29.83 17.42
N GLN A 143 5.62 -29.11 18.51
CA GLN A 143 5.79 -29.68 19.84
C GLN A 143 4.52 -30.36 20.34
N PHE A 144 3.36 -29.72 20.20
CA PHE A 144 2.07 -30.30 20.57
C PHE A 144 1.78 -31.60 19.80
N LEU A 145 1.99 -31.61 18.48
CA LEU A 145 1.78 -32.80 17.64
C LEU A 145 2.73 -33.94 18.03
N TYR A 146 3.98 -33.61 18.36
CA TYR A 146 4.97 -34.58 18.82
C TYR A 146 4.59 -35.19 20.18
N GLU A 147 4.31 -34.36 21.18
CA GLU A 147 3.91 -34.80 22.52
C GLU A 147 2.63 -35.63 22.48
N SER A 148 1.64 -35.20 21.70
CA SER A 148 0.38 -35.91 21.53
C SER A 148 0.56 -37.25 20.82
N GLY A 149 1.37 -37.30 19.76
CA GLY A 149 1.73 -38.55 19.09
C GLY A 149 2.42 -39.53 20.05
N LYS A 150 3.35 -39.04 20.87
CA LYS A 150 4.03 -39.82 21.90
C LYS A 150 3.08 -40.30 23.00
N PHE A 151 2.15 -39.46 23.44
CA PHE A 151 1.13 -39.85 24.42
C PHE A 151 0.30 -41.03 23.91
N ILE A 152 -0.23 -40.94 22.69
CA ILE A 152 -1.03 -42.01 22.09
C ILE A 152 -0.23 -43.31 21.93
N SER A 153 1.01 -43.24 21.45
CA SER A 153 1.84 -44.44 21.25
C SER A 153 2.24 -45.10 22.57
N SER A 154 2.44 -44.32 23.63
CA SER A 154 2.82 -44.80 24.96
C SER A 154 1.65 -45.24 25.86
N HIS A 155 0.40 -45.12 25.40
CA HIS A 155 -0.77 -45.46 26.22
C HIS A 155 -0.89 -46.99 26.41
N GLN A 156 -0.95 -47.46 27.66
CA GLN A 156 -0.89 -48.89 28.00
C GLN A 156 -2.19 -49.49 28.57
N MET A 157 -3.19 -48.68 28.92
CA MET A 157 -4.40 -49.13 29.64
C MET A 157 -5.67 -48.43 29.09
N PRO A 158 -6.10 -48.72 27.86
CA PRO A 158 -5.64 -49.79 26.97
C PRO A 158 -4.58 -49.34 25.94
N THR A 159 -3.95 -50.30 25.25
CA THR A 159 -3.09 -50.00 24.10
C THR A 159 -3.91 -49.46 22.93
N LEU A 160 -3.68 -48.20 22.54
CA LEU A 160 -4.43 -47.49 21.50
C LEU A 160 -3.92 -47.74 20.07
N THR A 161 -2.71 -48.28 19.94
CA THR A 161 -2.05 -48.50 18.65
C THR A 161 -1.42 -49.88 18.63
N GLU A 162 -1.63 -50.66 17.57
CA GLU A 162 -1.04 -52.01 17.44
C GLU A 162 0.48 -51.99 17.33
N ASN A 163 1.01 -50.96 16.67
CA ASN A 163 2.45 -50.74 16.57
C ASN A 163 2.83 -49.37 17.14
N PRO A 164 3.02 -49.28 18.48
CA PRO A 164 3.46 -48.07 19.16
C PRO A 164 4.69 -47.41 18.55
N ARG A 165 5.64 -48.19 18.04
CA ARG A 165 6.89 -47.67 17.47
C ARG A 165 6.68 -46.94 16.15
N SER A 166 5.62 -47.26 15.43
CA SER A 166 5.28 -46.63 14.14
C SER A 166 4.43 -45.37 14.27
N TYR A 167 3.75 -45.19 15.41
CA TYR A 167 2.84 -44.07 15.62
C TYR A 167 3.61 -42.82 16.04
N ASN A 168 3.62 -41.80 15.19
CA ASN A 168 4.41 -40.58 15.36
C ASN A 168 3.56 -39.31 15.17
N LYS A 169 4.21 -38.14 15.17
CA LYS A 169 3.52 -36.85 15.02
C LYS A 169 2.66 -36.75 13.75
N ASN A 170 3.10 -37.34 12.64
CA ASN A 170 2.36 -37.31 11.37
C ASN A 170 1.15 -38.26 11.42
N SER A 171 1.29 -39.42 12.07
CA SER A 171 0.17 -40.32 12.33
C SER A 171 -0.92 -39.60 13.12
N PHE A 172 -0.54 -38.93 14.23
CA PHE A 172 -1.47 -38.13 15.03
C PHE A 172 -2.13 -37.03 14.19
N LYS A 173 -1.32 -36.22 13.49
CA LYS A 173 -1.82 -35.12 12.65
C LYS A 173 -2.88 -35.58 11.63
N ASN A 174 -2.63 -36.71 10.96
CA ASN A 174 -3.55 -37.26 9.96
C ASN A 174 -4.85 -37.81 10.56
N GLU A 175 -4.84 -38.19 11.85
CA GLU A 175 -6.01 -38.74 12.55
C GLU A 175 -6.83 -37.67 13.31
N ILE A 176 -6.34 -36.43 13.45
CA ILE A 176 -7.10 -35.32 14.07
C ILE A 176 -8.47 -35.11 13.42
N SER A 177 -8.58 -35.32 12.11
CA SER A 177 -9.85 -35.20 11.38
C SER A 177 -10.87 -36.31 11.73
N LYS A 178 -10.40 -37.43 12.29
CA LYS A 178 -11.23 -38.58 12.69
C LYS A 178 -11.63 -38.54 14.17
N ARG A 179 -11.20 -37.50 14.91
CA ARG A 179 -11.47 -37.38 16.35
C ARG A 179 -12.98 -37.46 16.63
N GLN A 180 -13.33 -38.15 17.69
CA GLN A 180 -14.73 -38.38 18.08
C GLN A 180 -14.85 -38.41 19.59
N GLN A 181 -15.79 -37.66 20.15
CA GLN A 181 -16.13 -37.77 21.56
C GLN A 181 -16.99 -39.01 21.80
N LEU A 182 -16.65 -39.80 22.81
CA LEU A 182 -17.39 -40.97 23.25
C LEU A 182 -17.97 -40.72 24.64
N GLN A 183 -19.09 -41.38 24.94
CA GLN A 183 -19.67 -41.40 26.28
C GLN A 183 -18.97 -42.44 27.18
N GLU A 184 -19.08 -42.30 28.50
CA GLU A 184 -18.44 -43.22 29.45
C GLU A 184 -18.86 -44.68 29.26
N VAL A 185 -20.13 -44.92 28.90
CA VAL A 185 -20.65 -46.26 28.59
C VAL A 185 -19.94 -46.87 27.39
N GLU A 186 -19.73 -46.09 26.32
CA GLU A 186 -19.05 -46.54 25.10
C GLU A 186 -17.56 -46.81 25.34
N ILE A 187 -16.91 -45.97 26.15
CA ILE A 187 -15.51 -46.15 26.56
C ILE A 187 -15.36 -47.45 27.35
N SER A 188 -16.29 -47.72 28.28
CA SER A 188 -16.26 -48.91 29.12
C SER A 188 -16.46 -50.18 28.28
N ARG A 189 -17.46 -50.19 27.39
CA ARG A 189 -17.71 -51.30 26.45
C ARG A 189 -16.50 -51.57 25.55
N ALA A 190 -15.91 -50.53 24.97
CA ALA A 190 -14.72 -50.68 24.12
C ALA A 190 -13.52 -51.25 24.90
N LYS A 191 -13.32 -50.82 26.16
CA LYS A 191 -12.27 -51.37 27.03
C LYS A 191 -12.50 -52.84 27.39
N GLU A 192 -13.74 -53.25 27.62
CA GLU A 192 -14.10 -54.65 27.87
C GLU A 192 -13.94 -55.52 26.62
N LEU A 193 -14.35 -55.03 25.45
CA LEU A 193 -14.18 -55.72 24.17
C LEU A 193 -12.69 -56.00 23.86
N LEU A 194 -11.80 -55.05 24.18
CA LEU A 194 -10.35 -55.25 24.03
C LEU A 194 -9.76 -56.32 24.95
N LYS A 195 -10.43 -56.66 26.06
CA LYS A 195 -10.04 -57.75 26.98
C LYS A 195 -10.72 -59.08 26.66
N SER A 196 -11.69 -59.07 25.75
CA SER A 196 -12.50 -60.25 25.47
C SER A 196 -11.73 -61.27 24.64
N GLU A 197 -11.91 -62.55 24.97
CA GLU A 197 -11.38 -63.69 24.20
C GLU A 197 -12.49 -64.28 23.30
N PRO A 198 -12.15 -65.12 22.31
CA PRO A 198 -13.14 -65.83 21.51
C PRO A 198 -14.05 -66.70 22.40
N ARG A 199 -15.35 -66.47 22.35
CA ARG A 199 -16.36 -67.24 23.11
C ARG A 199 -17.35 -67.89 22.14
N LEU A 200 -17.26 -69.20 22.00
CA LEU A 200 -18.18 -69.97 21.17
C LEU A 200 -19.23 -70.63 22.05
N LEU A 201 -20.50 -70.32 21.79
CA LEU A 201 -21.64 -70.87 22.50
C LEU A 201 -22.34 -71.91 21.63
N ASN A 202 -22.80 -72.99 22.26
CA ASN A 202 -23.61 -74.00 21.58
C ASN A 202 -25.08 -73.58 21.62
N THR A 203 -25.79 -73.78 20.51
CA THR A 203 -27.25 -73.58 20.48
C THR A 203 -27.94 -74.63 21.32
N TYR A 204 -29.04 -74.25 21.95
CA TYR A 204 -29.88 -75.14 22.74
C TYR A 204 -30.86 -75.86 21.82
N ASP A 205 -30.88 -77.18 21.89
CA ASP A 205 -31.93 -78.00 21.27
C ASP A 205 -32.99 -78.34 22.32
N PHE A 206 -34.15 -77.71 22.22
CA PHE A 206 -35.27 -77.92 23.13
C PHE A 206 -36.49 -78.40 22.32
N SER A 207 -36.54 -79.70 22.07
CA SER A 207 -37.61 -80.38 21.35
C SER A 207 -39.02 -79.99 21.82
N ASN A 208 -39.88 -79.64 20.88
CA ASN A 208 -41.28 -79.33 21.13
C ASN A 208 -42.03 -80.55 21.69
N ILE A 209 -42.86 -80.31 22.70
CA ILE A 209 -43.78 -81.30 23.26
C ILE A 209 -45.22 -81.00 22.82
N ASN A 210 -45.97 -82.09 22.63
CA ASN A 210 -47.39 -82.01 22.38
C ASN A 210 -48.17 -82.01 23.71
N TYR A 211 -48.25 -80.85 24.36
CA TYR A 211 -48.98 -80.69 25.63
C TYR A 211 -50.48 -81.00 25.50
N LYS A 212 -51.06 -80.89 24.29
CA LYS A 212 -52.43 -81.34 24.02
C LYS A 212 -52.59 -82.85 24.21
N LYS A 213 -51.60 -83.66 23.81
CA LYS A 213 -51.61 -85.11 24.07
C LYS A 213 -51.52 -85.43 25.56
N TYR A 214 -50.75 -84.65 26.33
CA TYR A 214 -50.72 -84.78 27.79
C TYR A 214 -52.13 -84.55 28.37
N LEU A 215 -52.78 -83.43 28.05
CA LEU A 215 -54.13 -83.13 28.55
C LEU A 215 -55.16 -84.21 28.17
N ILE A 216 -55.14 -84.68 26.91
CA ILE A 216 -56.03 -85.76 26.45
C ILE A 216 -55.77 -87.05 27.25
N SER A 217 -54.50 -87.45 27.37
CA SER A 217 -54.12 -88.69 28.06
C SER A 217 -54.47 -88.64 29.55
N ILE A 218 -54.32 -87.47 30.19
CA ILE A 218 -54.72 -87.27 31.58
C ILE A 218 -56.24 -87.31 31.71
N ASN A 219 -56.99 -86.63 30.84
CA ASN A 219 -58.46 -86.69 30.86
C ASN A 219 -59.00 -88.11 30.65
N GLU A 220 -58.37 -88.92 29.79
CA GLU A 220 -58.68 -90.36 29.67
C GLU A 220 -58.45 -91.14 30.98
N ILE A 221 -57.40 -90.80 31.74
CA ILE A 221 -57.15 -91.39 33.07
C ILE A 221 -58.20 -90.90 34.09
N LEU A 222 -58.54 -89.60 34.08
CA LEU A 222 -59.53 -89.01 34.98
C LEU A 222 -60.94 -89.61 34.78
N GLN A 223 -61.34 -89.83 33.53
CA GLN A 223 -62.63 -90.42 33.17
C GLN A 223 -62.70 -91.95 33.33
N SER A 224 -61.56 -92.63 33.44
CA SER A 224 -61.58 -94.07 33.67
C SER A 224 -62.10 -94.40 35.08
N LYS A 225 -62.96 -95.41 35.20
CA LYS A 225 -63.43 -95.96 36.48
C LYS A 225 -63.11 -97.44 36.57
N VAL A 226 -62.91 -97.92 37.78
CA VAL A 226 -62.81 -99.36 38.04
C VAL A 226 -64.23 -99.92 38.15
N GLU A 227 -64.59 -100.91 37.32
CA GLU A 227 -65.83 -101.68 37.49
C GLU A 227 -65.62 -102.74 38.58
N GLU A 228 -66.49 -102.75 39.58
CA GLU A 228 -66.42 -103.68 40.72
C GLU A 228 -66.66 -105.13 40.26
N LYS A 229 -65.65 -106.00 40.35
CA LYS A 229 -65.81 -107.46 40.12
C LYS A 229 -66.69 -108.13 41.17
N THR A 230 -66.69 -107.61 42.40
CA THR A 230 -67.46 -108.09 43.55
C THR A 230 -68.09 -106.90 44.24
N LYS A 231 -69.43 -106.84 44.22
CA LYS A 231 -70.19 -105.73 44.82
C LYS A 231 -70.28 -105.91 46.34
N ILE A 232 -69.44 -105.20 47.09
CA ILE A 232 -69.50 -105.21 48.54
C ILE A 232 -70.51 -104.15 49.00
N VAL A 233 -71.70 -104.60 49.44
CA VAL A 233 -72.84 -103.72 49.78
C VAL A 233 -72.48 -102.63 50.81
N ARG A 234 -71.58 -102.91 51.75
CA ARG A 234 -71.15 -101.93 52.78
C ARG A 234 -70.25 -100.81 52.24
N LEU A 235 -69.67 -100.97 51.05
CA LEU A 235 -68.79 -99.99 50.39
C LEU A 235 -69.55 -99.12 49.38
N ASN A 236 -70.69 -98.57 49.80
CA ASN A 236 -71.63 -97.87 48.92
C ASN A 236 -71.33 -96.37 48.68
N SER A 237 -70.18 -95.86 49.14
CA SER A 237 -69.72 -94.50 48.87
C SER A 237 -68.20 -94.44 48.77
N GLN A 238 -67.67 -93.45 48.06
CA GLN A 238 -66.22 -93.27 47.91
C GLN A 238 -65.52 -93.06 49.26
N GLU A 239 -66.14 -92.33 50.20
CA GLU A 239 -65.62 -92.16 51.56
C GLU A 239 -65.52 -93.50 52.31
N ARG A 240 -66.52 -94.37 52.15
CA ARG A 240 -66.52 -95.71 52.75
C ARG A 240 -65.50 -96.64 52.10
N ILE A 241 -65.32 -96.55 50.78
CA ILE A 241 -64.27 -97.28 50.06
C ILE A 241 -62.89 -96.82 50.53
N ASN A 242 -62.66 -95.51 50.63
CA ASN A 242 -61.40 -94.94 51.11
C ASN A 242 -61.13 -95.32 52.57
N PHE A 243 -62.16 -95.29 53.42
CA PHE A 243 -62.08 -95.76 54.80
C PHE A 243 -61.74 -97.25 54.88
N ALA A 244 -62.37 -98.08 54.05
CA ALA A 244 -62.10 -99.52 54.01
C ALA A 244 -60.71 -99.85 53.44
N GLN A 245 -60.23 -99.10 52.43
CA GLN A 245 -58.87 -99.24 51.91
C GLN A 245 -57.84 -98.86 52.96
N ARG A 246 -58.03 -97.71 53.62
CA ARG A 246 -57.14 -97.26 54.68
C ARG A 246 -57.20 -98.18 55.90
N GLY A 247 -58.39 -98.65 56.25
CA GLY A 247 -58.61 -99.68 57.25
C GLY A 247 -57.84 -100.94 56.89
N LEU A 248 -57.96 -101.45 55.67
CA LEU A 248 -57.21 -102.63 55.22
C LEU A 248 -55.70 -102.41 55.36
N GLU A 249 -55.16 -101.29 54.90
CA GLU A 249 -53.73 -100.96 55.02
C GLU A 249 -53.24 -100.92 56.47
N LEU A 250 -54.03 -100.36 57.38
CA LEU A 250 -53.66 -100.22 58.79
C LEU A 250 -53.68 -101.55 59.55
N HIS A 251 -54.57 -102.47 59.17
CA HIS A 251 -54.77 -103.75 59.88
C HIS A 251 -54.14 -104.95 59.16
N LYS A 252 -53.55 -104.77 57.95
CA LYS A 252 -52.94 -105.85 57.13
C LYS A 252 -51.80 -106.63 57.82
N HIS A 253 -51.28 -106.09 58.92
CA HIS A 253 -50.11 -106.59 59.63
C HIS A 253 -50.33 -106.67 61.16
N ASP A 254 -51.57 -106.60 61.61
CA ASP A 254 -51.92 -106.66 63.03
C ASP A 254 -52.24 -108.12 63.42
N GLU A 255 -51.40 -108.74 64.28
CA GLU A 255 -51.53 -110.16 64.64
C GLU A 255 -52.84 -110.47 65.40
N GLU A 256 -53.44 -109.46 66.02
CA GLU A 256 -54.65 -109.61 66.83
C GLU A 256 -55.95 -109.38 66.02
N ASN A 257 -55.86 -108.95 64.74
CA ASN A 257 -56.99 -108.61 63.87
C ASN A 257 -58.01 -107.65 64.51
N ILE A 258 -57.63 -106.81 65.48
CA ILE A 258 -58.58 -105.93 66.17
C ILE A 258 -58.79 -104.63 65.39
N CYS A 259 -60.04 -104.27 65.13
CA CYS A 259 -60.36 -103.02 64.44
C CYS A 259 -60.06 -101.80 65.33
N ALA A 260 -59.12 -100.96 64.92
CA ALA A 260 -58.75 -99.71 65.59
C ALA A 260 -59.89 -98.68 65.67
N PHE A 261 -60.99 -98.86 64.92
CA PHE A 261 -62.15 -97.97 64.99
C PHE A 261 -63.16 -98.38 66.06
N CYS A 262 -63.54 -99.66 66.12
CA CYS A 262 -64.61 -100.13 67.00
C CYS A 262 -64.17 -101.12 68.08
N GLY A 263 -62.91 -101.56 68.09
CA GLY A 263 -62.34 -102.49 69.07
C GLY A 263 -62.78 -103.96 68.91
N ASN A 264 -63.51 -104.30 67.85
CA ASN A 264 -63.93 -105.67 67.56
C ASN A 264 -62.92 -106.40 66.67
N GLU A 265 -62.81 -107.72 66.80
CA GLU A 265 -62.03 -108.56 65.88
C GLU A 265 -62.60 -108.52 64.45
N ILE A 266 -61.73 -108.32 63.47
CA ILE A 266 -62.03 -108.32 62.03
C ILE A 266 -61.87 -109.77 61.55
N SER A 267 -62.93 -110.34 60.96
CA SER A 267 -62.81 -111.70 60.44
C SER A 267 -61.80 -111.77 59.29
N ILE A 268 -61.06 -112.88 59.22
CA ILE A 268 -60.12 -113.18 58.12
C ILE A 268 -60.84 -113.08 56.76
N GLU A 269 -62.08 -113.57 56.69
CA GLU A 269 -62.95 -113.48 55.51
C GLU A 269 -63.17 -112.02 55.06
N THR A 270 -63.33 -111.08 56.01
CA THR A 270 -63.49 -109.65 55.70
C THR A 270 -62.19 -109.04 55.17
N ILE A 271 -61.04 -109.46 55.71
CA ILE A 271 -59.71 -109.03 55.24
C ILE A 271 -59.48 -109.56 53.82
N GLU A 272 -59.67 -110.86 53.59
CA GLU A 272 -59.53 -111.50 52.28
C GLU A 272 -60.50 -110.91 51.23
N GLU A 273 -61.74 -110.61 51.62
CA GLU A 273 -62.74 -109.95 50.76
C GLU A 273 -62.26 -108.56 50.32
N LEU A 274 -61.76 -107.75 51.26
CA LEU A 274 -61.22 -106.42 50.96
C LEU A 274 -59.89 -106.49 50.20
N GLU A 275 -59.02 -107.45 50.50
CA GLU A 275 -57.77 -107.68 49.77
C GLU A 275 -58.05 -108.06 48.32
N THR A 276 -59.00 -108.96 48.08
CA THR A 276 -59.44 -109.35 46.74
C THR A 276 -60.05 -108.16 46.01
N TYR A 277 -60.88 -107.37 46.70
CA TYR A 277 -61.53 -106.17 46.15
C TYR A 277 -60.52 -105.09 45.72
N PHE A 278 -59.49 -104.81 46.53
CA PHE A 278 -58.48 -103.80 46.22
C PHE A 278 -57.29 -104.34 45.38
N SER A 279 -57.10 -105.65 45.30
CA SER A 279 -56.03 -106.29 44.52
C SER A 279 -56.44 -106.69 43.11
N ALA A 280 -57.69 -106.41 42.71
CA ALA A 280 -58.19 -106.63 41.36
C ALA A 280 -57.27 -105.98 40.32
N ASP A 281 -57.01 -106.71 39.23
CA ASP A 281 -56.09 -106.30 38.17
C ASP A 281 -56.45 -104.91 37.60
N GLU A 282 -57.74 -104.57 37.57
CA GLU A 282 -58.26 -103.27 37.12
C GLU A 282 -57.80 -102.11 38.02
N VAL A 283 -57.79 -102.29 39.36
CA VAL A 283 -57.34 -101.28 40.33
C VAL A 283 -55.84 -101.03 40.19
N LYS A 284 -55.05 -102.12 40.07
CA LYS A 284 -53.60 -102.05 39.88
C LYS A 284 -53.24 -101.40 38.53
N ALA A 285 -53.98 -101.71 37.47
CA ALA A 285 -53.78 -101.12 36.14
C ALA A 285 -54.02 -99.60 36.15
N LEU A 286 -55.09 -99.12 36.80
CA LEU A 286 -55.37 -97.69 36.89
C LEU A 286 -54.35 -96.94 37.77
N LYS A 287 -53.98 -97.48 38.94
CA LYS A 287 -52.90 -96.90 39.77
C LYS A 287 -51.58 -96.80 39.01
N HIS A 288 -51.19 -97.86 38.29
CA HIS A 288 -49.98 -97.86 37.47
C HIS A 288 -50.04 -96.80 36.35
N ARG A 289 -51.20 -96.62 35.70
CA ARG A 289 -51.41 -95.55 34.69
C ARG A 289 -51.25 -94.16 35.31
N ILE A 290 -51.79 -93.93 36.51
CA ILE A 290 -51.66 -92.65 37.23
C ILE A 290 -50.19 -92.37 37.60
N ILE A 291 -49.49 -93.34 38.19
CA ILE A 291 -48.06 -93.20 38.55
C ILE A 291 -47.22 -92.93 37.31
N LYS A 292 -47.45 -93.67 36.23
CA LYS A 292 -46.76 -93.45 34.95
C LYS A 292 -47.04 -92.05 34.37
N GLY A 293 -48.28 -91.58 34.47
CA GLY A 293 -48.66 -90.23 34.06
C GLY A 293 -47.93 -89.15 34.87
N LYS A 294 -47.89 -89.29 36.20
CA LYS A 294 -47.15 -88.39 37.08
C LYS A 294 -45.65 -88.41 36.77
N ASP A 295 -45.03 -89.57 36.63
CA ASP A 295 -43.61 -89.73 36.27
C ASP A 295 -43.28 -89.03 34.93
N GLN A 296 -44.13 -89.19 33.92
CA GLN A 296 -43.95 -88.52 32.62
C GLN A 296 -44.07 -87.00 32.71
N ILE A 297 -44.93 -86.47 33.58
CA ILE A 297 -45.07 -85.02 33.79
C ILE A 297 -43.89 -84.49 34.63
N SER A 298 -43.50 -85.19 35.69
CA SER A 298 -42.36 -84.81 36.55
C SER A 298 -41.05 -84.77 35.78
N LYS A 299 -40.81 -85.76 34.89
CA LYS A 299 -39.66 -85.75 33.98
C LYS A 299 -39.63 -84.52 33.10
N GLU A 300 -40.80 -84.01 32.70
CA GLU A 300 -40.85 -82.82 31.86
C GLU A 300 -40.67 -81.53 32.65
N ILE A 301 -41.15 -81.46 33.89
CA ILE A 301 -40.82 -80.36 34.80
C ILE A 301 -39.30 -80.32 35.03
N GLU A 302 -38.67 -81.47 35.30
CA GLU A 302 -37.22 -81.57 35.49
C GLU A 302 -36.44 -81.16 34.24
N ARG A 303 -36.91 -81.55 33.05
CA ARG A 303 -36.30 -81.10 31.78
C ARG A 303 -36.33 -79.59 31.63
N ILE A 304 -37.43 -78.93 32.03
CA ILE A 304 -37.54 -77.47 31.99
C ILE A 304 -36.66 -76.82 33.07
N ASP A 305 -36.58 -77.38 34.28
CA ASP A 305 -35.68 -76.90 35.35
C ASP A 305 -34.19 -76.96 34.96
N ASN A 306 -33.82 -77.91 34.11
CA ASN A 306 -32.46 -78.06 33.60
C ASN A 306 -32.09 -77.04 32.50
N LEU A 307 -33.04 -76.25 31.99
CA LEU A 307 -32.76 -75.18 31.02
C LEU A 307 -32.16 -73.96 31.73
N LYS A 308 -30.82 -73.93 31.85
CA LYS A 308 -30.08 -72.80 32.44
C LYS A 308 -29.50 -71.89 31.36
N LEU A 309 -29.97 -70.64 31.33
CA LEU A 309 -29.52 -69.59 30.41
C LEU A 309 -28.73 -68.52 31.17
N ASN A 310 -27.65 -67.99 30.57
CA ASN A 310 -26.76 -67.01 31.20
C ASN A 310 -26.35 -65.92 30.20
N SER A 311 -26.52 -64.65 30.60
CA SER A 311 -26.17 -63.48 29.78
C SER A 311 -24.67 -63.16 29.80
N THR A 312 -23.96 -63.51 30.87
CA THR A 312 -22.54 -63.14 31.08
C THR A 312 -21.56 -63.85 30.13
N ASP A 313 -22.04 -64.89 29.45
CA ASP A 313 -21.26 -65.65 28.47
C ASP A 313 -21.15 -64.94 27.11
N PHE A 314 -21.99 -63.93 26.84
CA PHE A 314 -22.00 -63.15 25.60
C PHE A 314 -21.03 -61.96 25.63
N TYR A 315 -20.74 -61.38 24.46
CA TYR A 315 -19.99 -60.12 24.39
C TYR A 315 -20.82 -58.94 24.95
N PRO A 316 -20.15 -57.90 25.51
CA PRO A 316 -20.83 -56.77 26.16
C PRO A 316 -21.96 -56.11 25.36
N ASP A 317 -21.81 -56.08 24.03
CA ASP A 317 -22.80 -55.46 23.13
C ASP A 317 -24.10 -56.27 23.01
N PHE A 318 -24.07 -57.59 23.25
CA PHE A 318 -25.25 -58.45 23.17
C PHE A 318 -25.92 -58.68 24.53
N ILE A 319 -25.27 -58.37 25.64
CA ILE A 319 -25.80 -58.61 27.00
C ILE A 319 -27.22 -58.05 27.18
N PRO A 320 -27.54 -56.79 26.81
CA PRO A 320 -28.88 -56.24 27.02
C PRO A 320 -29.96 -57.03 26.26
N GLU A 321 -29.74 -57.34 24.98
CA GLU A 321 -30.69 -58.12 24.16
C GLU A 321 -30.86 -59.55 24.70
N VAL A 322 -29.80 -60.14 25.24
CA VAL A 322 -29.82 -61.48 25.81
C VAL A 322 -30.58 -61.52 27.14
N GLU A 323 -30.42 -60.51 27.99
CA GLU A 323 -31.15 -60.42 29.26
C GLU A 323 -32.66 -60.29 29.04
N ASP A 324 -33.07 -59.46 28.07
CA ASP A 324 -34.48 -59.32 27.68
C ASP A 324 -35.06 -60.66 27.18
N GLU A 325 -34.32 -61.40 26.34
CA GLU A 325 -34.78 -62.70 25.82
C GLU A 325 -34.80 -63.79 26.90
N ILE A 326 -33.84 -63.80 27.84
CA ILE A 326 -33.86 -64.72 29.00
C ILE A 326 -35.11 -64.47 29.84
N GLN A 327 -35.49 -63.21 30.05
CA GLN A 327 -36.73 -62.88 30.77
C GLN A 327 -37.96 -63.44 30.05
N ASN A 328 -38.07 -63.26 28.73
CA ASN A 328 -39.16 -63.80 27.93
C ASN A 328 -39.26 -65.34 28.04
N ILE A 329 -38.13 -66.06 27.95
CA ILE A 329 -38.09 -67.52 28.07
C ILE A 329 -38.49 -67.98 29.49
N ASN A 330 -38.09 -67.25 30.53
CA ASN A 330 -38.47 -67.55 31.90
C ASN A 330 -39.98 -67.40 32.13
N GLU A 331 -40.63 -66.43 31.49
CA GLU A 331 -42.08 -66.26 31.52
C GLU A 331 -42.80 -67.44 30.85
N GLN A 332 -42.34 -67.86 29.65
CA GLN A 332 -42.87 -69.05 28.96
C GLN A 332 -42.72 -70.32 29.80
N THR A 333 -41.53 -70.51 30.40
CA THR A 333 -41.21 -71.62 31.30
C THR A 333 -42.17 -71.69 32.49
N LYS A 334 -42.48 -70.54 33.09
CA LYS A 334 -43.43 -70.46 34.22
C LYS A 334 -44.83 -70.90 33.79
N ILE A 335 -45.32 -70.43 32.65
CA ILE A 335 -46.64 -70.78 32.12
C ILE A 335 -46.76 -72.31 31.90
N VAL A 336 -45.74 -72.91 31.27
CA VAL A 336 -45.73 -74.36 31.02
C VAL A 336 -45.69 -75.16 32.34
N LYS A 337 -44.86 -74.75 33.32
CA LYS A 337 -44.80 -75.43 34.62
C LYS A 337 -46.13 -75.36 35.37
N THR A 338 -46.82 -74.22 35.36
CA THR A 338 -48.15 -74.10 35.98
C THR A 338 -49.13 -75.12 35.38
N PHE A 339 -49.18 -75.24 34.05
CA PHE A 339 -49.99 -76.23 33.37
C PHE A 339 -49.64 -77.68 33.79
N LEU A 340 -48.35 -78.03 33.82
CA LEU A 340 -47.91 -79.38 34.20
C LEU A 340 -48.22 -79.72 35.67
N ILE A 341 -48.07 -78.75 36.59
CA ILE A 341 -48.41 -78.90 38.01
C ILE A 341 -49.92 -79.13 38.18
N GLU A 342 -50.77 -78.41 37.43
CA GLU A 342 -52.23 -78.63 37.44
C GLU A 342 -52.60 -80.05 36.97
N LEU A 343 -51.90 -80.61 35.98
CA LEU A 343 -52.07 -82.01 35.56
C LEU A 343 -51.70 -83.00 36.68
N ILE A 344 -50.56 -82.80 37.36
CA ILE A 344 -50.14 -83.64 38.49
C ILE A 344 -51.17 -83.58 39.62
N ASN A 345 -51.61 -82.39 40.00
CA ASN A 345 -52.60 -82.20 41.06
C ASN A 345 -53.91 -82.91 40.73
N SER A 346 -54.35 -82.87 39.47
CA SER A 346 -55.54 -83.57 39.01
C SER A 346 -55.39 -85.09 39.11
N LEU A 347 -54.21 -85.63 38.76
CA LEU A 347 -53.89 -87.05 38.93
C LEU A 347 -53.80 -87.46 40.42
N GLU A 348 -53.31 -86.59 41.31
CA GLU A 348 -53.31 -86.82 42.76
C GLU A 348 -54.73 -86.90 43.34
N ILE A 349 -55.64 -86.05 42.87
CA ILE A 349 -57.05 -86.12 43.24
C ILE A 349 -57.66 -87.42 42.73
N LYS A 350 -57.35 -87.83 41.49
CA LYS A 350 -57.84 -89.09 40.91
C LYS A 350 -57.32 -90.34 41.62
N GLU A 351 -56.06 -90.32 42.08
CA GLU A 351 -55.46 -91.41 42.83
C GLU A 351 -56.22 -91.72 44.13
N LYS A 352 -56.81 -90.69 44.75
CA LYS A 352 -57.65 -90.82 45.95
C LYS A 352 -59.10 -91.25 45.66
N ASN A 353 -59.51 -91.31 44.38
CA ASN A 353 -60.89 -91.50 43.93
C ASN A 353 -60.98 -92.45 42.71
N LEU A 354 -60.48 -93.69 42.85
CA LEU A 354 -60.31 -94.62 41.72
C LEU A 354 -61.61 -95.22 41.16
N PHE A 355 -62.68 -95.24 41.95
CA PHE A 355 -63.94 -95.92 41.61
C PHE A 355 -64.99 -94.97 41.01
N SER A 356 -64.71 -93.66 41.02
CA SER A 356 -65.58 -92.63 40.44
C SER A 356 -64.92 -91.98 39.23
N GLU A 357 -65.73 -91.61 38.24
CA GLU A 357 -65.27 -90.75 37.14
C GLU A 357 -65.02 -89.34 37.70
N SER A 358 -63.87 -88.76 37.38
CA SER A 358 -63.57 -87.36 37.73
C SER A 358 -63.99 -86.44 36.58
N SER A 359 -64.32 -85.19 36.89
CA SER A 359 -64.63 -84.18 35.87
C SER A 359 -63.45 -84.01 34.90
N VAL A 360 -63.78 -83.78 33.62
CA VAL A 360 -62.79 -83.43 32.60
C VAL A 360 -62.09 -82.15 33.00
N LEU A 361 -60.77 -82.14 32.92
CA LEU A 361 -59.95 -80.96 33.16
C LEU A 361 -59.97 -80.08 31.90
N GLU A 362 -60.55 -78.88 32.02
CA GLU A 362 -60.69 -77.89 30.95
C GLU A 362 -59.73 -76.70 31.17
N ILE A 363 -58.43 -76.95 30.97
CA ILE A 363 -57.38 -75.91 31.09
C ILE A 363 -56.79 -75.58 29.71
N SER A 364 -56.35 -74.33 29.53
CA SER A 364 -55.73 -73.88 28.27
C SER A 364 -54.38 -74.55 28.05
N VAL A 365 -54.17 -75.13 26.87
CA VAL A 365 -52.89 -75.74 26.49
C VAL A 365 -51.86 -74.64 26.19
N PRO A 366 -50.71 -74.59 26.89
CA PRO A 366 -49.70 -73.57 26.65
C PRO A 366 -48.95 -73.82 25.33
N ALA A 367 -48.36 -72.75 24.79
CA ALA A 367 -47.39 -72.85 23.70
C ALA A 367 -46.11 -73.56 24.18
N ASN A 368 -45.31 -74.06 23.22
CA ASN A 368 -43.96 -74.55 23.53
C ASN A 368 -43.02 -73.40 23.86
N ILE A 369 -41.97 -73.69 24.63
CA ILE A 369 -40.89 -72.75 24.91
C ILE A 369 -40.12 -72.51 23.61
N ASP A 370 -40.09 -71.27 23.12
CA ASP A 370 -39.39 -70.90 21.90
C ASP A 370 -37.98 -70.36 22.20
N LEU A 371 -36.97 -71.07 21.71
CA LEU A 371 -35.56 -70.69 21.83
C LEU A 371 -34.98 -70.13 20.54
N PHE A 372 -35.80 -69.87 19.51
CA PHE A 372 -35.33 -69.44 18.19
C PHE A 372 -34.55 -68.13 18.25
N ASN A 373 -35.09 -67.11 18.92
CA ASN A 373 -34.44 -65.80 19.04
C ASN A 373 -33.14 -65.88 19.85
N PHE A 374 -33.16 -66.59 20.98
CA PHE A 374 -31.96 -66.81 21.80
C PHE A 374 -30.87 -67.57 21.02
N ASN A 375 -31.23 -68.61 20.28
CA ASN A 375 -30.30 -69.33 19.41
C ASN A 375 -29.78 -68.46 18.25
N ASN A 376 -30.56 -67.50 17.76
CA ASN A 376 -30.08 -66.53 16.79
C ASN A 376 -29.10 -65.52 17.41
N LEU A 377 -29.32 -65.09 18.67
CA LEU A 377 -28.34 -64.29 19.41
C LEU A 377 -27.04 -65.06 19.62
N ILE A 378 -27.09 -66.36 19.91
CA ILE A 378 -25.91 -67.25 19.95
C ILE A 378 -25.17 -67.26 18.61
N LYS A 379 -25.90 -67.40 17.49
CA LYS A 379 -25.29 -67.37 16.15
C LYS A 379 -24.59 -66.03 15.88
N LYS A 380 -25.26 -64.91 16.16
CA LYS A 380 -24.67 -63.57 16.02
C LYS A 380 -23.42 -63.41 16.89
N ASN A 381 -23.46 -63.86 18.15
CA ASN A 381 -22.31 -63.85 19.05
C ASN A 381 -21.14 -64.70 18.51
N ASN A 382 -21.43 -65.88 17.96
CA ASN A 382 -20.41 -66.75 17.37
C ASN A 382 -19.82 -66.19 16.07
N GLU A 383 -20.63 -65.50 15.25
CA GLU A 383 -20.15 -64.74 14.10
C GLU A 383 -19.26 -63.58 14.53
N PHE A 384 -19.64 -62.87 15.60
CA PHE A 384 -18.83 -61.82 16.22
C PHE A 384 -17.49 -62.39 16.72
N SER A 385 -17.48 -63.55 17.38
CA SER A 385 -16.26 -64.27 17.80
C SER A 385 -15.30 -64.53 16.63
N LYS A 386 -15.81 -64.87 15.45
CA LYS A 386 -14.97 -65.10 14.25
C LYS A 386 -14.32 -63.82 13.74
N ASN A 387 -14.97 -62.68 13.94
CA ASN A 387 -14.49 -61.36 13.53
C ASN A 387 -13.91 -60.54 14.70
N LEU A 388 -13.63 -61.17 15.85
CA LEU A 388 -13.25 -60.49 17.09
C LEU A 388 -12.04 -59.57 16.91
N THR A 389 -11.02 -59.99 16.16
CA THR A 389 -9.83 -59.17 15.91
C THR A 389 -10.18 -57.85 15.21
N ALA A 390 -11.04 -57.89 14.19
CA ALA A 390 -11.48 -56.70 13.47
C ALA A 390 -12.35 -55.79 14.34
N GLU A 391 -13.19 -56.34 15.21
CA GLU A 391 -14.00 -55.56 16.15
C GLU A 391 -13.14 -54.94 17.27
N GLN A 392 -12.10 -55.65 17.73
CA GLN A 392 -11.09 -55.10 18.64
C GLN A 392 -10.28 -53.97 18.00
N GLU A 393 -9.91 -54.08 16.72
CA GLU A 393 -9.26 -53.00 15.96
C GLU A 393 -10.16 -51.75 15.88
N LYS A 394 -11.45 -51.93 15.56
CA LYS A 394 -12.43 -50.83 15.53
C LYS A 394 -12.59 -50.18 16.90
N ALA A 395 -12.72 -50.96 17.96
CA ALA A 395 -12.83 -50.46 19.33
C ALA A 395 -11.58 -49.69 19.76
N ARG A 396 -10.40 -50.21 19.40
CA ARG A 396 -9.11 -49.54 19.64
C ARG A 396 -9.03 -48.21 18.92
N ALA A 397 -9.46 -48.15 17.66
CA ALA A 397 -9.51 -46.91 16.89
C ALA A 397 -10.49 -45.90 17.50
N LYS A 398 -11.69 -46.33 17.93
CA LYS A 398 -12.65 -45.46 18.64
C LYS A 398 -12.05 -44.83 19.89
N LEU A 399 -11.42 -45.64 20.75
CA LEU A 399 -10.74 -45.13 21.95
C LEU A 399 -9.59 -44.18 21.61
N ARG A 400 -8.81 -44.48 20.57
CA ARG A 400 -7.75 -43.59 20.09
C ARG A 400 -8.31 -42.24 19.63
N TYR A 401 -9.37 -42.24 18.84
CA TYR A 401 -10.01 -41.01 18.35
C TYR A 401 -10.65 -40.18 19.46
N HIS A 402 -11.11 -40.83 20.53
CA HIS A 402 -11.53 -40.16 21.76
C HIS A 402 -10.39 -39.48 22.48
N GLU A 403 -9.24 -40.14 22.65
CA GLU A 403 -8.08 -39.50 23.27
C GLU A 403 -7.52 -38.36 22.41
N ILE A 404 -7.53 -38.50 21.08
CA ILE A 404 -7.18 -37.40 20.16
C ILE A 404 -8.13 -36.21 20.37
N TYR A 405 -9.44 -36.45 20.50
CA TYR A 405 -10.41 -35.39 20.81
C TYR A 405 -10.07 -34.67 22.11
N ASN A 406 -9.83 -35.42 23.19
CA ASN A 406 -9.48 -34.85 24.50
C ASN A 406 -8.19 -34.00 24.45
N LEU A 407 -7.17 -34.48 23.74
CA LEU A 407 -5.90 -33.75 23.58
C LEU A 407 -6.09 -32.44 22.79
N VAL A 408 -6.83 -32.49 21.69
CA VAL A 408 -7.12 -31.34 20.81
C VAL A 408 -7.90 -30.26 21.56
N GLU A 409 -8.94 -30.65 22.31
CA GLU A 409 -9.77 -29.72 23.09
C GLU A 409 -9.01 -29.16 24.30
N LYS A 410 -8.37 -30.02 25.10
CA LYS A 410 -7.66 -29.60 26.33
C LYS A 410 -6.49 -28.65 26.05
N LYS A 411 -5.83 -28.80 24.91
CA LYS A 411 -4.71 -27.94 24.50
C LYS A 411 -5.14 -26.81 23.56
N HIS A 412 -6.43 -26.64 23.30
CA HIS A 412 -6.97 -25.59 22.43
C HIS A 412 -6.25 -25.53 21.07
N TYR A 413 -6.09 -26.68 20.41
CA TYR A 413 -5.33 -26.77 19.15
C TYR A 413 -5.85 -25.83 18.05
N ALA A 414 -7.16 -25.60 17.99
CA ALA A 414 -7.76 -24.64 17.07
C ALA A 414 -7.27 -23.20 17.30
N VAL A 415 -7.05 -22.80 18.56
CA VAL A 415 -6.49 -21.48 18.90
C VAL A 415 -5.04 -21.39 18.41
N MET A 416 -4.25 -22.45 18.57
CA MET A 416 -2.86 -22.49 18.07
C MET A 416 -2.79 -22.30 16.56
N LEU A 417 -3.71 -22.94 15.80
CA LEU A 417 -3.80 -22.79 14.36
C LEU A 417 -4.16 -21.34 13.97
N ASN A 418 -5.17 -20.75 14.62
CA ASN A 418 -5.54 -19.35 14.37
C ASN A 418 -4.39 -18.38 14.73
N GLU A 419 -3.64 -18.62 15.80
CA GLU A 419 -2.47 -17.80 16.15
C GLU A 419 -1.35 -17.92 15.11
N GLN A 420 -1.16 -19.10 14.51
CA GLN A 420 -0.21 -19.30 13.41
C GLN A 420 -0.68 -18.57 12.15
N GLU A 421 -1.96 -18.68 11.79
CA GLU A 421 -2.54 -17.98 10.64
C GLU A 421 -2.42 -16.46 10.78
N ASN A 422 -2.79 -15.91 11.94
CA ASN A 422 -2.56 -14.49 12.26
C ASN A 422 -1.08 -14.11 12.16
N ALA A 423 -0.16 -14.97 12.61
CA ALA A 423 1.27 -14.70 12.48
C ALA A 423 1.75 -14.72 11.02
N GLN A 424 1.16 -15.56 10.17
CA GLN A 424 1.41 -15.59 8.73
C GLN A 424 0.88 -14.33 8.05
N GLU A 425 -0.35 -13.90 8.34
CA GLU A 425 -0.93 -12.66 7.79
C GLU A 425 -0.08 -11.43 8.15
N ASN A 426 0.37 -11.34 9.40
CA ASN A 426 1.27 -10.27 9.85
C ASN A 426 2.61 -10.29 9.10
N LEU A 427 3.13 -11.47 8.77
CA LEU A 427 4.35 -11.60 7.97
C LEU A 427 4.12 -11.13 6.53
N ASP A 428 3.01 -11.55 5.92
CA ASP A 428 2.66 -11.17 4.55
C ASP A 428 2.48 -9.65 4.44
N GLU A 429 1.83 -9.02 5.42
CA GLU A 429 1.70 -7.56 5.49
C GLU A 429 3.07 -6.87 5.65
N ALA A 430 3.91 -7.36 6.57
CA ALA A 430 5.26 -6.81 6.76
C ALA A 430 6.13 -6.94 5.50
N GLN A 431 6.02 -8.07 4.78
CA GLN A 431 6.70 -8.27 3.49
C GLN A 431 6.19 -7.33 2.41
N LYS A 432 4.88 -7.15 2.31
CA LYS A 432 4.26 -6.21 1.36
C LYS A 432 4.72 -4.78 1.61
N ASN A 433 4.71 -4.33 2.86
CA ASN A 433 5.17 -3.00 3.26
C ASN A 433 6.67 -2.81 2.95
N PHE A 434 7.50 -3.82 3.21
CA PHE A 434 8.92 -3.80 2.87
C PHE A 434 9.15 -3.68 1.34
N GLN A 435 8.42 -4.45 0.53
CA GLN A 435 8.53 -4.41 -0.93
C GLN A 435 8.04 -3.09 -1.53
N PHE A 436 7.01 -2.49 -0.94
CA PHE A 436 6.51 -1.17 -1.35
C PHE A 436 7.58 -0.08 -1.18
N GLU A 437 8.25 -0.03 -0.03
CA GLU A 437 9.34 0.92 0.22
C GLU A 437 10.57 0.64 -0.67
N LEU A 438 10.87 -0.63 -0.96
CA LEU A 438 11.91 -0.99 -1.92
C LEU A 438 11.60 -0.45 -3.32
N THR A 439 10.34 -0.54 -3.75
CA THR A 439 9.89 -0.02 -5.05
C THR A 439 10.01 1.50 -5.12
N LYS A 440 9.63 2.21 -4.05
CA LYS A 440 9.83 3.67 -3.94
C LYS A 440 11.30 4.06 -4.06
N LYS A 441 12.20 3.32 -3.41
CA LYS A 441 13.64 3.56 -3.50
C LYS A 441 14.13 3.47 -4.95
N ILE A 442 13.71 2.43 -5.68
CA ILE A 442 14.09 2.24 -7.09
C ILE A 442 13.54 3.38 -7.98
N ALA A 443 12.32 3.84 -7.72
CA ALA A 443 11.74 4.98 -8.44
C ALA A 443 12.55 6.26 -8.22
N LEU A 444 12.91 6.58 -6.96
CA LEU A 444 13.77 7.72 -6.64
C LEU A 444 15.16 7.60 -7.27
N GLU A 445 15.73 6.40 -7.33
CA GLU A 445 17.00 6.16 -8.01
C GLU A 445 16.94 6.51 -9.50
N ASN A 446 15.84 6.16 -10.18
CA ASN A 446 15.64 6.52 -11.58
C ASN A 446 15.43 8.03 -11.77
N GLU A 447 14.67 8.67 -10.87
CA GLU A 447 14.46 10.12 -10.91
C GLU A 447 15.78 10.89 -10.72
N ILE A 448 16.62 10.47 -9.76
CA ILE A 448 17.94 11.08 -9.54
C ILE A 448 18.82 10.92 -10.78
N ASN A 449 18.84 9.74 -11.40
CA ASN A 449 19.61 9.51 -12.63
C ASN A 449 19.12 10.41 -13.78
N ASN A 450 17.82 10.65 -13.91
CA ASN A 450 17.28 11.56 -14.92
C ASN A 450 17.73 13.00 -14.66
N LEU A 451 17.68 13.46 -13.40
CA LEU A 451 18.19 14.78 -13.03
C LEU A 451 19.67 14.93 -13.34
N ASP A 452 20.49 13.89 -13.12
CA ASP A 452 21.91 13.90 -13.47
C ASP A 452 22.14 14.07 -14.98
N VAL A 453 21.32 13.42 -15.81
CA VAL A 453 21.37 13.60 -17.27
C VAL A 453 20.97 15.01 -17.68
N GLU A 454 19.92 15.58 -17.06
CA GLU A 454 19.48 16.96 -17.33
C GLU A 454 20.54 18.00 -16.92
N ILE A 455 21.15 17.84 -15.74
CA ILE A 455 22.23 18.72 -15.26
C ILE A 455 23.42 18.65 -16.22
N ALA A 456 23.86 17.45 -16.61
CA ALA A 456 24.98 17.27 -17.52
C ALA A 456 24.74 17.91 -18.91
N ALA A 457 23.49 17.93 -19.38
CA ALA A 457 23.14 18.56 -20.65
C ALA A 457 23.22 20.10 -20.63
N LEU A 458 23.03 20.71 -19.45
CA LEU A 458 23.07 22.16 -19.24
C LEU A 458 24.46 22.70 -18.89
N GLN A 459 25.41 21.82 -18.53
CA GLN A 459 26.76 22.24 -18.16
C GLN A 459 27.47 22.99 -19.29
N PRO A 460 28.22 24.06 -18.97
CA PRO A 460 28.90 24.87 -19.97
C PRO A 460 30.04 24.09 -20.65
N LYS A 461 30.34 24.47 -21.89
CA LYS A 461 31.49 23.95 -22.63
C LYS A 461 32.64 24.95 -22.59
N ALA A 462 33.87 24.45 -22.57
CA ALA A 462 35.06 25.31 -22.58
C ALA A 462 35.27 26.03 -23.91
N GLU A 463 35.61 27.32 -23.83
CA GLU A 463 35.69 28.25 -24.96
C GLU A 463 37.07 28.88 -25.10
N LYS A 464 38.07 28.02 -25.31
CA LYS A 464 39.47 28.43 -25.24
C LYS A 464 39.83 29.58 -26.19
N GLN A 465 39.24 29.62 -27.38
CA GLN A 465 39.54 30.66 -28.37
C GLN A 465 38.99 32.04 -27.95
N ALA A 466 37.71 32.11 -27.58
CA ALA A 466 37.09 33.34 -27.10
C ALA A 466 37.83 33.91 -25.88
N ILE A 467 38.17 33.08 -24.89
CA ILE A 467 38.90 33.50 -23.69
C ILE A 467 40.28 34.08 -24.03
N ASN A 468 41.05 33.44 -24.90
CA ASN A 468 42.36 33.95 -25.32
C ASN A 468 42.25 35.31 -26.03
N HIS A 469 41.22 35.52 -26.84
CA HIS A 469 40.96 36.81 -27.48
C HIS A 469 40.55 37.89 -26.47
N ILE A 470 39.68 37.55 -25.50
CA ILE A 470 39.28 38.45 -24.42
C ILE A 470 40.50 38.88 -23.61
N ASN A 471 41.34 37.94 -23.17
CA ASN A 471 42.57 38.25 -22.42
C ASN A 471 43.54 39.12 -23.21
N LYS A 472 43.66 38.91 -24.52
CA LYS A 472 44.47 39.77 -25.38
C LYS A 472 43.95 41.21 -25.41
N LYS A 473 42.63 41.42 -25.45
CA LYS A 473 42.01 42.76 -25.43
C LYS A 473 42.17 43.44 -24.06
N LEU A 474 42.09 42.66 -22.99
CA LEU A 474 42.20 43.12 -21.60
C LEU A 474 43.65 43.43 -21.17
N SER A 475 44.65 42.70 -21.65
CA SER A 475 46.06 42.81 -21.20
C SER A 475 46.68 44.21 -21.29
N SER A 476 46.17 45.06 -22.18
CA SER A 476 46.62 46.45 -22.34
C SER A 476 45.88 47.48 -21.47
N LYS A 477 44.85 47.04 -20.72
CA LYS A 477 43.89 47.89 -20.00
C LYS A 477 43.74 47.51 -18.52
N VAL A 478 43.92 46.24 -18.18
CA VAL A 478 43.76 45.72 -16.81
C VAL A 478 44.92 44.79 -16.45
N LEU A 479 45.13 44.59 -15.14
CA LEU A 479 46.18 43.74 -14.57
C LEU A 479 45.72 42.29 -14.30
N TRP A 480 44.52 41.94 -14.76
CA TRP A 480 43.90 40.64 -14.51
C TRP A 480 43.51 39.96 -15.82
N GLU A 481 43.46 38.63 -15.81
CA GLU A 481 43.09 37.79 -16.94
C GLU A 481 42.08 36.71 -16.52
N LEU A 482 41.35 36.19 -17.50
CA LEU A 482 40.48 35.03 -17.34
C LEU A 482 41.32 33.75 -17.37
N ASP A 483 41.09 32.86 -16.40
CA ASP A 483 41.72 31.55 -16.32
C ASP A 483 40.65 30.46 -16.15
N PHE A 484 40.97 29.23 -16.53
CA PHE A 484 40.03 28.10 -16.37
C PHE A 484 39.92 27.70 -14.90
N PHE A 485 38.73 27.28 -14.51
CA PHE A 485 38.50 26.66 -13.21
C PHE A 485 38.82 25.16 -13.30
N ASP A 486 39.67 24.67 -12.39
CA ASP A 486 40.17 23.29 -12.30
C ASP A 486 40.98 22.82 -13.53
N ASP A 487 40.33 22.60 -14.66
CA ASP A 487 40.96 22.22 -15.93
C ASP A 487 40.40 22.99 -17.13
N GLU A 488 41.10 22.91 -18.27
CA GLU A 488 40.72 23.65 -19.48
C GLU A 488 39.43 23.16 -20.16
N ASN A 489 38.79 22.09 -19.67
CA ASN A 489 37.58 21.50 -20.26
C ASN A 489 36.33 21.75 -19.40
N SER A 490 36.47 22.30 -18.19
CA SER A 490 35.38 22.49 -17.23
C SER A 490 34.25 23.40 -17.74
N GLY A 491 34.54 24.32 -18.66
CA GLY A 491 33.60 25.34 -19.11
C GLY A 491 33.35 26.46 -18.09
N TYR A 492 34.02 26.41 -16.93
CA TYR A 492 33.97 27.42 -15.88
C TYR A 492 35.28 28.20 -15.82
N TYR A 493 35.18 29.48 -15.46
CA TYR A 493 36.27 30.43 -15.47
C TYR A 493 36.39 31.18 -14.14
N GLN A 494 37.59 31.64 -13.86
CA GLN A 494 37.97 32.47 -12.72
C GLN A 494 38.85 33.63 -13.21
N ILE A 495 39.11 34.62 -12.34
CA ILE A 495 40.04 35.71 -12.66
C ILE A 495 41.37 35.48 -11.98
N LYS A 496 42.45 35.60 -12.72
CA LYS A 496 43.82 35.56 -12.21
C LYS A 496 44.43 36.95 -12.22
N GLN A 497 44.98 37.36 -11.07
CA GLN A 497 45.66 38.64 -10.89
C GLN A 497 46.86 38.43 -9.96
N ASP A 498 48.05 38.82 -10.40
CA ASP A 498 49.30 38.70 -9.61
C ASP A 498 49.53 37.29 -9.02
N GLY A 499 49.17 36.24 -9.77
CA GLY A 499 49.30 34.85 -9.34
C GLY A 499 48.24 34.36 -8.34
N LYS A 500 47.26 35.20 -7.98
CA LYS A 500 46.09 34.82 -7.17
C LYS A 500 44.85 34.69 -8.03
N CYS A 501 44.08 33.64 -7.80
CA CYS A 501 42.78 33.46 -8.42
C CYS A 501 41.67 34.02 -7.53
N ARG A 502 40.81 34.85 -8.11
CA ARG A 502 39.58 35.34 -7.51
C ARG A 502 38.38 34.90 -8.35
N GLY A 503 37.35 34.45 -7.66
CA GLY A 503 36.15 33.91 -8.25
C GLY A 503 35.06 34.93 -8.53
N VAL A 504 33.91 34.45 -8.98
CA VAL A 504 32.75 35.28 -9.35
C VAL A 504 32.25 36.19 -8.22
N LYS A 505 32.39 35.75 -6.96
CA LYS A 505 31.98 36.51 -5.75
C LYS A 505 32.80 37.78 -5.50
N GLN A 506 33.98 37.89 -6.11
CA GLN A 506 34.91 39.01 -5.93
C GLN A 506 34.99 39.93 -7.17
N LEU A 507 34.12 39.69 -8.16
CA LEU A 507 34.02 40.52 -9.36
C LEU A 507 33.04 41.67 -9.16
N SER A 508 33.50 42.87 -9.49
CA SER A 508 32.62 44.04 -9.58
C SER A 508 31.60 43.86 -10.71
N THR A 509 30.45 44.52 -10.59
CA THR A 509 29.42 44.55 -11.65
C THR A 509 29.98 45.09 -12.97
N GLY A 510 30.92 46.04 -12.91
CA GLY A 510 31.64 46.54 -14.07
C GLY A 510 32.52 45.49 -14.74
N GLU A 511 33.31 44.72 -13.97
CA GLU A 511 34.13 43.62 -14.51
C GLU A 511 33.28 42.55 -15.18
N LYS A 512 32.17 42.14 -14.53
CA LYS A 512 31.19 41.20 -15.10
C LYS A 512 30.64 41.70 -16.43
N ASN A 513 30.24 42.97 -16.50
CA ASN A 513 29.72 43.58 -17.74
C ASN A 513 30.75 43.59 -18.87
N VAL A 514 32.01 43.93 -18.58
CA VAL A 514 33.07 43.96 -19.61
C VAL A 514 33.38 42.55 -20.12
N ILE A 515 33.48 41.56 -19.23
CA ILE A 515 33.75 40.17 -19.61
C ILE A 515 32.61 39.65 -20.51
N ALA A 516 31.35 39.84 -20.09
CA ALA A 516 30.20 39.42 -20.85
C ALA A 516 30.09 40.14 -22.21
N PHE A 517 30.37 41.45 -22.24
CA PHE A 517 30.39 42.23 -23.47
C PHE A 517 31.44 41.71 -24.45
N LEU A 518 32.69 41.54 -24.00
CA LEU A 518 33.77 41.05 -24.87
C LEU A 518 33.50 39.64 -25.37
N TYR A 519 32.98 38.76 -24.50
CA TYR A 519 32.57 37.42 -24.90
C TYR A 519 31.45 37.45 -25.95
N PHE A 520 30.42 38.28 -25.76
CA PHE A 520 29.34 38.46 -26.74
C PHE A 520 29.90 38.90 -28.10
N ILE A 521 30.89 39.81 -28.12
CA ILE A 521 31.57 40.23 -29.35
C ILE A 521 32.34 39.06 -30.00
N GLU A 522 33.09 38.26 -29.24
CA GLU A 522 33.81 37.11 -29.79
C GLU A 522 32.84 36.07 -30.37
N LYS A 523 31.66 35.89 -29.75
CA LYS A 523 30.61 35.00 -30.25
C LYS A 523 30.01 35.39 -31.58
N LEU A 524 30.08 36.66 -31.96
CA LEU A 524 29.69 37.08 -33.30
C LEU A 524 30.58 36.45 -34.39
N GLU A 525 31.79 35.97 -34.10
CA GLU A 525 32.71 35.36 -35.08
C GLU A 525 32.47 33.86 -35.31
N GLU A 526 32.15 33.09 -34.26
CA GLU A 526 32.15 31.62 -34.26
C GLU A 526 30.96 30.97 -34.99
N MET A 527 29.87 31.72 -35.20
CA MET A 527 28.58 31.20 -35.70
C MET A 527 28.53 31.09 -37.25
N LYS A 528 29.47 30.34 -37.87
CA LYS A 528 29.57 30.19 -39.35
C LYS A 528 28.79 29.02 -39.95
N GLU A 529 28.12 28.18 -39.15
CA GLU A 529 27.61 26.87 -39.62
C GLU A 529 26.23 26.89 -40.29
N THR A 530 25.51 28.03 -40.33
CA THR A 530 24.23 28.16 -41.04
C THR A 530 24.30 29.14 -42.22
N PRO A 531 23.49 28.93 -43.28
CA PRO A 531 23.63 29.72 -44.51
C PRO A 531 23.23 31.19 -44.30
N LYS A 532 24.19 32.10 -44.46
CA LYS A 532 24.11 33.48 -45.01
C LYS A 532 22.90 34.37 -44.62
N LYS A 533 22.28 34.23 -43.44
CA LYS A 533 21.41 35.30 -42.93
C LYS A 533 22.29 36.51 -42.57
N ASN A 534 21.84 37.71 -42.90
CA ASN A 534 22.47 38.92 -42.40
C ASN A 534 22.19 39.02 -40.89
N LYS A 535 23.09 39.65 -40.14
CA LYS A 535 22.95 39.78 -38.68
C LYS A 535 22.19 41.04 -38.31
N ILE A 536 21.42 40.97 -37.23
CA ILE A 536 20.96 42.14 -36.48
C ILE A 536 21.58 42.05 -35.10
N VAL A 537 22.49 42.98 -34.78
CA VAL A 537 23.15 43.04 -33.47
C VAL A 537 22.59 44.23 -32.70
N VAL A 538 21.96 43.95 -31.57
CA VAL A 538 21.36 44.95 -30.69
C VAL A 538 22.18 45.02 -29.39
N PHE A 539 22.62 46.22 -29.03
CA PHE A 539 23.23 46.50 -27.74
C PHE A 539 22.25 47.33 -26.92
N ASP A 540 21.60 46.71 -25.93
CA ASP A 540 20.75 47.39 -24.97
C ASP A 540 21.59 47.86 -23.79
N ASP A 541 21.93 49.14 -23.82
CA ASP A 541 22.70 49.85 -22.80
C ASP A 541 23.97 49.12 -22.36
N PRO A 542 24.93 48.93 -23.28
CA PRO A 542 26.08 48.06 -23.06
C PRO A 542 27.06 48.54 -21.97
N MET A 543 26.82 49.72 -21.38
CA MET A 543 27.67 50.32 -20.36
C MET A 543 26.94 50.47 -19.03
N SER A 544 26.88 49.38 -18.27
CA SER A 544 26.32 49.35 -16.91
C SER A 544 27.45 49.27 -15.87
N SER A 545 27.46 50.20 -14.91
CA SER A 545 28.36 50.15 -13.73
C SER A 545 29.86 50.06 -14.05
N ASN A 546 30.30 50.63 -15.18
CA ASN A 546 31.69 50.63 -15.63
C ASN A 546 32.42 51.93 -15.30
N ASP A 547 33.72 51.84 -14.96
CA ASP A 547 34.61 52.99 -14.88
C ASP A 547 34.94 53.58 -16.26
N ASP A 548 35.55 54.77 -16.30
CA ASP A 548 35.87 55.47 -17.55
C ASP A 548 36.73 54.60 -18.49
N THR A 549 37.70 53.86 -17.95
CA THR A 549 38.61 53.02 -18.76
C THR A 549 37.84 51.91 -19.48
N MET A 550 36.94 51.23 -18.76
CA MET A 550 36.11 50.18 -19.29
C MET A 550 35.05 50.71 -20.25
N GLN A 551 34.49 51.89 -20.00
CA GLN A 551 33.58 52.56 -20.94
C GLN A 551 34.28 52.86 -22.27
N TYR A 552 35.50 53.39 -22.24
CA TYR A 552 36.28 53.63 -23.46
C TYR A 552 36.64 52.33 -24.20
N LEU A 553 36.89 51.23 -23.48
CA LEU A 553 37.11 49.92 -24.10
C LEU A 553 35.87 49.47 -24.89
N ILE A 554 34.68 49.53 -24.27
CA ILE A 554 33.41 49.17 -24.93
C ILE A 554 33.16 50.05 -26.16
N ILE A 555 33.36 51.37 -26.03
CA ILE A 555 33.24 52.31 -27.15
C ILE A 555 34.18 51.93 -28.31
N CYS A 556 35.45 51.68 -28.01
CA CYS A 556 36.45 51.33 -29.02
C CYS A 556 36.11 50.03 -29.75
N GLU A 557 35.65 49.02 -29.02
CA GLU A 557 35.28 47.72 -29.60
C GLU A 557 34.02 47.85 -30.49
N LEU A 558 32.98 48.57 -30.05
CA LEU A 558 31.82 48.86 -30.88
C LEU A 558 32.20 49.60 -32.17
N GLN A 559 33.06 50.61 -32.06
CA GLN A 559 33.58 51.35 -33.20
C GLN A 559 34.34 50.45 -34.19
N ARG A 560 35.21 49.55 -33.71
CA ARG A 560 35.94 48.59 -34.57
C ARG A 560 35.00 47.69 -35.35
N ILE A 561 33.93 47.22 -34.72
CA ILE A 561 32.91 46.37 -35.33
C ILE A 561 32.23 47.11 -36.48
N PHE A 562 31.62 48.27 -36.21
CA PHE A 562 30.83 48.96 -37.24
C PHE A 562 31.66 49.70 -38.29
N GLN A 563 32.93 50.00 -38.02
CA GLN A 563 33.86 50.56 -39.00
C GLN A 563 34.38 49.49 -39.99
N GLY A 564 34.11 48.21 -39.73
CA GLY A 564 34.49 47.11 -40.61
C GLY A 564 35.93 46.64 -40.43
N ASN A 565 36.53 46.89 -39.26
CA ASN A 565 37.85 46.36 -38.89
C ASN A 565 37.76 44.86 -38.57
N GLU A 566 36.60 44.37 -38.14
CA GLU A 566 36.33 42.96 -37.80
C GLU A 566 35.25 42.35 -38.71
N LYS A 567 35.53 42.24 -40.02
CA LYS A 567 34.56 41.75 -41.03
C LYS A 567 34.02 40.34 -40.78
N ASN A 568 34.74 39.52 -40.02
CA ASN A 568 34.28 38.19 -39.63
C ASN A 568 33.11 38.25 -38.62
N LYS A 569 33.04 39.31 -37.81
CA LYS A 569 32.02 39.52 -36.79
C LYS A 569 30.82 40.26 -37.36
N PHE A 570 31.06 41.33 -38.11
CA PHE A 570 30.03 42.22 -38.65
C PHE A 570 30.43 42.79 -40.02
N ILE A 571 29.49 42.75 -40.99
CA ILE A 571 29.66 43.28 -42.35
C ILE A 571 28.84 44.58 -42.48
N PRO A 572 29.49 45.77 -42.48
CA PRO A 572 28.79 47.06 -42.35
C PRO A 572 27.72 47.40 -43.40
N ASP A 573 27.81 46.80 -44.60
CA ASP A 573 26.87 47.06 -45.70
C ASP A 573 25.72 46.03 -45.78
N LYS A 574 25.76 44.98 -44.96
CA LYS A 574 24.78 43.88 -44.97
C LYS A 574 24.07 43.70 -43.64
N ASP A 575 24.84 43.80 -42.56
CA ASP A 575 24.35 43.59 -41.21
C ASP A 575 23.80 44.90 -40.62
N PHE A 576 23.00 44.76 -39.57
CA PHE A 576 22.33 45.84 -38.89
C PHE A 576 22.84 45.93 -37.46
N LEU A 577 23.33 47.12 -37.08
CA LEU A 577 23.75 47.44 -35.72
C LEU A 577 22.77 48.42 -35.12
N ILE A 578 22.29 48.12 -33.91
CA ILE A 578 21.38 48.97 -33.15
C ILE A 578 21.97 49.15 -31.76
N ILE A 579 22.36 50.38 -31.42
CA ILE A 579 22.88 50.72 -30.09
C ILE A 579 21.83 51.56 -29.38
N LEU A 580 21.30 51.03 -28.28
CA LEU A 580 20.35 51.67 -27.39
C LEU A 580 21.10 52.13 -26.13
N THR A 581 20.90 53.36 -25.68
CA THR A 581 21.50 53.81 -24.42
C THR A 581 20.75 54.98 -23.80
N HIS A 582 20.88 55.12 -22.48
CA HIS A 582 20.43 56.30 -21.73
C HIS A 582 21.56 57.27 -21.39
N ASN A 583 22.81 56.91 -21.67
CA ASN A 583 23.97 57.70 -21.28
C ASN A 583 24.37 58.63 -22.43
N VAL A 584 24.21 59.95 -22.23
CA VAL A 584 24.55 60.96 -23.25
C VAL A 584 26.03 60.95 -23.59
N HIS A 585 26.91 60.78 -22.59
CA HIS A 585 28.35 60.69 -22.82
C HIS A 585 28.69 59.49 -23.70
N PHE A 586 28.10 58.33 -23.44
CA PHE A 586 28.29 57.16 -24.29
C PHE A 586 27.77 57.38 -25.71
N TYR A 587 26.53 57.83 -25.84
CA TYR A 587 25.88 58.09 -27.13
C TYR A 587 26.74 59.01 -28.01
N LEU A 588 27.28 60.09 -27.44
CA LEU A 588 28.12 61.05 -28.15
C LEU A 588 29.48 60.49 -28.59
N ASN A 589 30.04 59.54 -27.84
CA ASN A 589 31.34 58.95 -28.11
C ASN A 589 31.27 57.66 -28.95
N VAL A 590 30.17 56.90 -28.89
CA VAL A 590 30.04 55.64 -29.64
C VAL A 590 29.68 55.86 -31.11
N GLN A 591 29.01 56.97 -31.41
CA GLN A 591 28.65 57.33 -32.78
C GLN A 591 29.88 57.51 -33.70
N PRO A 592 29.73 57.34 -35.03
CA PRO A 592 30.81 57.59 -35.98
C PRO A 592 31.30 59.05 -35.88
N HIS A 593 32.57 59.23 -35.53
CA HIS A 593 33.21 60.54 -35.52
C HIS A 593 33.67 60.96 -36.92
N GLY A 594 33.51 62.25 -37.23
CA GLY A 594 34.00 62.86 -38.47
C GLY A 594 33.06 63.94 -38.99
N ASN A 595 33.53 65.18 -38.99
CA ASN A 595 32.87 66.34 -39.64
C ASN A 595 33.00 66.30 -41.18
N PHE A 596 33.40 65.17 -41.76
CA PHE A 596 33.57 65.03 -43.19
C PHE A 596 32.21 64.85 -43.84
N LYS A 597 31.65 65.99 -44.26
CA LYS A 597 30.65 66.03 -45.30
C LYS A 597 31.30 65.51 -46.57
N ASP A 598 31.05 64.25 -46.89
CA ASP A 598 31.54 63.67 -48.15
C ASP A 598 30.74 64.31 -49.29
N LYS A 599 31.43 64.87 -50.28
CA LYS A 599 30.78 65.33 -51.50
C LYS A 599 30.52 64.13 -52.40
N LYS A 600 29.28 63.65 -52.46
CA LYS A 600 28.86 62.62 -53.42
C LYS A 600 28.18 63.27 -54.61
N LEU A 601 28.38 62.72 -55.82
CA LEU A 601 27.58 63.10 -56.98
C LEU A 601 26.15 62.62 -56.76
N ASP A 602 25.22 63.57 -56.70
CA ASP A 602 23.80 63.34 -56.86
C ASP A 602 23.51 63.11 -58.35
N LYS A 603 23.10 61.88 -58.68
CA LYS A 603 22.83 61.42 -60.06
C LYS A 603 21.33 61.41 -60.39
N THR A 604 20.50 62.05 -59.57
CA THR A 604 19.05 62.15 -59.79
C THR A 604 18.71 62.89 -61.08
N ASP A 605 19.48 63.92 -61.43
CA ASP A 605 19.48 64.54 -62.76
C ASP A 605 20.69 64.06 -63.57
N LYS A 606 20.46 63.17 -64.54
CA LYS A 606 21.53 62.61 -65.39
C LYS A 606 22.22 63.66 -66.27
N ASN A 607 21.57 64.80 -66.52
CA ASN A 607 22.09 65.84 -67.41
C ASN A 607 22.87 66.93 -66.65
N ASN A 608 22.74 67.03 -65.32
CA ASN A 608 23.48 68.00 -64.52
C ASN A 608 23.73 67.50 -63.07
N PRO A 609 24.69 66.58 -62.88
CA PRO A 609 24.94 66.00 -61.57
C PRO A 609 25.49 67.04 -60.60
N LYS A 610 24.82 67.22 -59.45
CA LYS A 610 25.23 68.14 -58.39
C LYS A 610 26.04 67.41 -57.32
N LEU A 611 27.05 68.06 -56.76
CA LEU A 611 27.73 67.55 -55.57
C LEU A 611 26.82 67.78 -54.36
N LYS A 612 26.29 66.70 -53.77
CA LYS A 612 25.55 66.71 -52.51
C LYS A 612 26.51 66.37 -51.36
N GLU A 613 26.50 67.21 -50.34
CA GLU A 613 27.18 66.92 -49.08
C GLU A 613 26.39 65.84 -48.33
N VAL A 614 27.07 64.76 -47.95
CA VAL A 614 26.50 63.62 -47.22
C VAL A 614 27.19 63.53 -45.87
N SER A 615 26.41 63.67 -44.81
CA SER A 615 26.84 63.64 -43.41
C SER A 615 26.71 62.23 -42.81
N LYS A 616 27.09 62.08 -41.54
CA LYS A 616 26.79 60.85 -40.77
C LYS A 616 25.28 60.60 -40.62
N TYR A 617 24.46 61.65 -40.57
CA TYR A 617 22.99 61.56 -40.41
C TYR A 617 22.30 61.03 -41.68
N ASP A 618 22.91 61.21 -42.85
CA ASP A 618 22.40 60.62 -44.09
C ASP A 618 22.72 59.10 -44.17
N LYS A 619 23.88 58.71 -43.64
CA LYS A 619 24.43 57.35 -43.72
C LYS A 619 23.89 56.40 -42.65
N ASN A 620 23.53 56.92 -41.48
CA ASN A 620 23.12 56.14 -40.32
C ASN A 620 21.84 56.77 -39.74
N ASN A 621 21.06 56.00 -38.98
CA ASN A 621 19.93 56.58 -38.26
C ASN A 621 20.33 56.95 -36.84
N PHE A 622 19.88 58.11 -36.41
CA PHE A 622 20.01 58.61 -35.05
C PHE A 622 18.61 58.90 -34.55
N TYR A 623 18.18 58.22 -33.50
CA TYR A 623 16.85 58.38 -32.93
C TYR A 623 16.94 58.85 -31.50
N ARG A 624 15.95 59.65 -31.10
CA ARG A 624 15.68 59.98 -29.71
C ARG A 624 14.25 59.60 -29.37
N ILE A 625 14.06 58.73 -28.38
CA ILE A 625 12.72 58.40 -27.89
C ILE A 625 12.26 59.53 -26.95
N GLN A 626 11.18 60.21 -27.31
CA GLN A 626 10.57 61.30 -26.55
C GLN A 626 9.05 61.09 -26.52
N ASN A 627 8.44 61.18 -25.34
CA ASN A 627 7.01 60.94 -25.16
C ASN A 627 6.46 59.73 -25.96
N ARG A 628 7.08 58.56 -25.80
CA ARG A 628 6.71 57.30 -26.50
C ARG A 628 6.78 57.35 -28.03
N SER A 629 7.45 58.34 -28.62
CA SER A 629 7.65 58.45 -30.08
C SER A 629 9.14 58.58 -30.45
N PHE A 630 9.49 58.12 -31.64
CA PHE A 630 10.84 58.12 -32.21
C PHE A 630 11.08 59.40 -33.02
N LYS A 631 11.85 60.33 -32.44
CA LYS A 631 12.33 61.49 -33.18
C LYS A 631 13.60 61.14 -33.96
N LEU A 632 13.52 61.12 -35.29
CA LEU A 632 14.69 61.00 -36.17
C LEU A 632 15.50 62.30 -36.15
N ILE A 633 16.80 62.19 -35.87
CA ILE A 633 17.76 63.30 -35.86
C ILE A 633 18.40 63.38 -37.25
N THR A 634 18.16 64.48 -37.95
CA THR A 634 18.59 64.67 -39.34
C THR A 634 19.83 65.55 -39.49
N GLY A 635 20.23 66.23 -38.41
CA GLY A 635 21.40 67.10 -38.41
C GLY A 635 21.95 67.43 -37.03
N GLU A 636 23.14 68.03 -37.01
CA GLU A 636 23.90 68.35 -35.78
C GLU A 636 23.19 69.34 -34.84
N HIS A 637 22.31 70.18 -35.38
CA HIS A 637 21.55 71.13 -34.56
C HIS A 637 20.44 70.46 -33.73
N GLU A 638 20.00 69.28 -34.15
CA GLU A 638 18.95 68.49 -33.45
C GLU A 638 19.53 67.46 -32.47
N ASP A 639 20.80 67.09 -32.67
CA ASP A 639 21.54 66.13 -31.87
C ASP A 639 22.09 66.75 -30.58
N PHE A 640 22.47 65.91 -29.62
CA PHE A 640 23.13 66.39 -28.40
C PHE A 640 24.51 66.96 -28.75
N LYS A 641 24.91 68.07 -28.10
CA LYS A 641 26.31 68.54 -28.14
C LYS A 641 27.05 68.22 -26.86
N THR A 642 26.33 68.21 -25.74
CA THR A 642 26.88 67.97 -24.41
C THR A 642 25.86 67.26 -23.54
N SER A 643 26.34 66.57 -22.50
CA SER A 643 25.48 66.01 -21.46
C SER A 643 24.61 67.07 -20.76
N TYR A 644 25.08 68.32 -20.70
CA TYR A 644 24.33 69.43 -20.12
C TYR A 644 23.11 69.82 -20.98
N GLU A 645 23.28 69.90 -22.30
CA GLU A 645 22.16 70.13 -23.24
C GLU A 645 21.13 68.99 -23.17
N GLY A 646 21.60 67.76 -22.90
CA GLY A 646 20.74 66.61 -22.62
C GLY A 646 19.76 66.83 -21.47
N LEU A 647 20.18 67.53 -20.39
CA LEU A 647 19.30 67.85 -19.26
C LEU A 647 18.15 68.79 -19.67
N TRP A 648 18.41 69.75 -20.55
CA TRP A 648 17.41 70.69 -21.04
C TRP A 648 16.39 70.01 -21.95
N ILE A 649 16.85 69.15 -22.86
CA ILE A 649 15.98 68.33 -23.69
C ILE A 649 15.12 67.40 -22.82
N GLU A 650 15.73 66.80 -21.79
CA GLU A 650 15.00 66.00 -20.80
C GLU A 650 13.92 66.81 -20.09
N LEU A 651 14.22 68.03 -19.64
CA LEU A 651 13.28 68.88 -18.93
C LEU A 651 12.07 69.25 -19.80
N LYS A 652 12.28 69.55 -21.09
CA LYS A 652 11.20 69.86 -22.04
C LYS A 652 10.25 68.69 -22.26
N ASP A 653 10.83 67.51 -22.42
CA ASP A 653 10.08 66.26 -22.57
C ASP A 653 9.23 65.98 -21.32
N LEU A 654 9.80 66.13 -20.13
CA LEU A 654 9.06 65.98 -18.86
C LEU A 654 7.96 67.03 -18.68
N TYR A 655 8.21 68.27 -19.11
CA TYR A 655 7.22 69.35 -19.11
C TYR A 655 6.06 69.09 -20.07
N ALA A 656 6.32 68.55 -21.26
CA ALA A 656 5.29 68.14 -22.20
C ALA A 656 4.39 67.04 -21.61
N CYS A 657 4.98 66.06 -20.93
CA CYS A 657 4.27 64.95 -20.28
C CYS A 657 3.62 65.32 -18.93
N GLY A 658 3.95 66.47 -18.34
CA GLY A 658 3.42 66.90 -17.04
C GLY A 658 4.00 66.17 -15.82
N HIS A 659 5.18 65.55 -15.95
CA HIS A 659 5.83 64.82 -14.85
C HIS A 659 6.56 65.75 -13.87
N LYS A 660 5.79 66.44 -13.02
CA LYS A 660 6.25 67.48 -12.09
C LYS A 660 7.48 67.09 -11.26
N ASN A 661 7.48 65.90 -10.63
CA ASN A 661 8.57 65.44 -9.76
C ASN A 661 9.89 65.26 -10.52
N SER A 662 9.81 64.68 -11.71
CA SER A 662 10.97 64.48 -12.58
C SER A 662 11.48 65.82 -13.11
N MET A 663 10.60 66.77 -13.42
CA MET A 663 10.99 68.13 -13.82
C MET A 663 11.84 68.80 -12.74
N LEU A 664 11.43 68.74 -11.47
CA LEU A 664 12.19 69.32 -10.35
C LEU A 664 13.61 68.75 -10.26
N ASN A 665 13.76 67.43 -10.45
CA ASN A 665 15.07 66.78 -10.45
C ASN A 665 15.96 67.26 -11.61
N SER A 666 15.41 67.37 -12.83
CA SER A 666 16.15 67.89 -13.98
C SER A 666 16.51 69.36 -13.82
N MET A 667 15.58 70.19 -13.32
CA MET A 667 15.82 71.60 -12.97
C MET A 667 16.96 71.72 -11.94
N ARG A 668 16.95 70.91 -10.88
CA ARG A 668 18.02 70.87 -9.87
C ARG A 668 19.37 70.54 -10.50
N ARG A 669 19.44 69.48 -11.31
CA ARG A 669 20.69 69.06 -12.00
C ARG A 669 21.21 70.14 -12.94
N ILE A 670 20.32 70.87 -13.62
CA ILE A 670 20.68 71.99 -14.48
C ILE A 670 21.28 73.13 -13.66
N ILE A 671 20.65 73.51 -12.54
CA ILE A 671 21.16 74.56 -11.64
C ILE A 671 22.51 74.15 -11.07
N GLU A 672 22.63 72.94 -10.50
CA GLU A 672 23.89 72.44 -9.94
C GLU A 672 25.01 72.43 -10.97
N THR A 673 24.74 71.98 -12.20
CA THR A 673 25.76 71.95 -13.26
C THR A 673 26.16 73.36 -13.66
N TYR A 674 25.18 74.26 -13.79
CA TYR A 674 25.43 75.67 -14.11
C TYR A 674 26.24 76.38 -13.03
N THR A 675 25.86 76.24 -11.76
CA THR A 675 26.55 76.90 -10.64
C THR A 675 27.95 76.34 -10.45
N LYS A 676 28.13 75.01 -10.53
CA LYS A 676 29.47 74.39 -10.48
C LYS A 676 30.38 74.87 -11.61
N PHE A 677 29.89 74.87 -12.85
CA PHE A 677 30.71 75.29 -14.01
C PHE A 677 31.11 76.76 -13.93
N ASN A 678 30.21 77.62 -13.43
CA ASN A 678 30.47 79.05 -13.27
C ASN A 678 31.07 79.43 -11.91
N SER A 679 31.41 78.44 -11.06
CA SER A 679 31.96 78.66 -9.70
C SER A 679 31.08 79.55 -8.81
N ILE A 680 29.75 79.45 -8.95
CA ILE A 680 28.76 80.18 -8.16
C ILE A 680 28.35 79.34 -6.95
N ASP A 681 28.28 79.96 -5.77
CA ASP A 681 27.72 79.31 -4.59
C ASP A 681 26.21 79.07 -4.80
N THR A 682 25.78 77.82 -4.73
CA THR A 682 24.38 77.43 -4.99
C THR A 682 23.40 78.16 -4.06
N LYS A 683 23.74 78.43 -2.79
CA LYS A 683 22.86 79.18 -1.87
C LYS A 683 22.73 80.64 -2.29
N LYS A 684 23.81 81.24 -2.80
CA LYS A 684 23.78 82.60 -3.36
C LYS A 684 22.96 82.66 -4.65
N PHE A 685 23.00 81.62 -5.47
CA PHE A 685 22.21 81.54 -6.71
C PHE A 685 20.70 81.56 -6.44
N TYR A 686 20.23 80.97 -5.33
CA TYR A 686 18.82 81.09 -4.92
C TYR A 686 18.47 82.44 -4.26
N LYS A 687 19.42 83.38 -4.13
CA LYS A 687 19.23 84.73 -3.53
C LYS A 687 18.53 84.75 -2.17
N GLY A 688 18.72 83.74 -1.33
CA GLY A 688 18.07 83.64 -0.01
C GLY A 688 16.58 83.30 -0.08
N ASN A 689 16.06 82.85 -1.23
CA ASN A 689 14.73 82.30 -1.34
C ASN A 689 14.72 80.84 -0.87
N ASP A 690 14.52 80.65 0.43
CA ASP A 690 14.50 79.34 1.08
C ASP A 690 13.36 78.44 0.56
N GLU A 691 12.29 79.02 0.01
CA GLU A 691 11.17 78.27 -0.59
C GLU A 691 11.60 77.61 -1.90
N TYR A 692 12.30 78.33 -2.79
CA TYR A 692 12.85 77.74 -4.02
C TYR A 692 13.92 76.69 -3.73
N LEU A 693 14.82 76.97 -2.77
CA LEU A 693 15.83 76.00 -2.38
C LEU A 693 15.18 74.72 -1.85
N LYS A 694 14.10 74.81 -1.06
CA LYS A 694 13.34 73.64 -0.61
C LYS A 694 12.68 72.94 -1.78
N LEU A 695 11.92 73.65 -2.62
CA LEU A 695 11.17 73.10 -3.77
C LEU A 695 12.05 72.25 -4.71
N PHE A 696 13.24 72.73 -5.09
CA PHE A 696 14.13 71.98 -5.98
C PHE A 696 14.93 70.87 -5.27
N ASN A 697 14.98 70.85 -3.93
CA ASN A 697 15.74 69.86 -3.14
C ASN A 697 14.89 68.82 -2.41
N VAL A 698 13.55 68.88 -2.47
CA VAL A 698 12.60 68.04 -1.68
C VAL A 698 12.88 66.54 -1.79
N ASN A 699 13.44 66.05 -2.90
CA ASN A 699 13.73 64.62 -3.11
C ASN A 699 15.24 64.31 -3.19
N SER A 700 16.10 65.12 -2.57
CA SER A 700 17.55 64.87 -2.57
C SER A 700 18.02 63.87 -1.50
N HIS A 701 17.24 63.63 -0.43
CA HIS A 701 17.69 62.87 0.76
C HIS A 701 16.60 62.12 1.57
N SER A 702 15.53 61.58 0.96
CA SER A 702 14.49 60.84 1.71
C SER A 702 14.15 59.49 1.05
N ILE A 703 14.49 58.41 1.76
CA ILE A 703 14.08 57.02 1.45
C ILE A 703 12.69 56.71 2.04
N ASP A 704 12.20 57.52 2.99
CA ASP A 704 11.14 57.09 3.92
C ASP A 704 9.78 57.75 3.77
N ASP A 705 9.48 58.53 2.72
CA ASP A 705 8.11 59.04 2.58
C ASP A 705 7.66 59.28 1.15
N LEU A 706 7.06 58.25 0.54
CA LEU A 706 6.38 58.32 -0.76
C LEU A 706 4.97 58.94 -0.66
N SER A 707 4.53 59.38 0.52
CA SER A 707 3.13 59.76 0.77
C SER A 707 2.85 61.26 0.91
N ALA A 708 3.87 62.12 0.90
CA ALA A 708 3.71 63.57 1.07
C ALA A 708 3.95 64.36 -0.23
N GLU A 709 2.94 64.43 -1.11
CA GLU A 709 2.89 65.49 -2.15
C GLU A 709 2.81 66.85 -1.45
N SER A 710 3.95 67.53 -1.34
CA SER A 710 4.12 68.75 -0.55
C SER A 710 4.38 70.00 -1.42
N PHE A 711 3.92 69.98 -2.68
CA PHE A 711 3.98 71.12 -3.60
C PHE A 711 2.68 71.22 -4.42
N THR A 712 2.13 72.43 -4.51
CA THR A 712 0.84 72.72 -5.17
C THR A 712 1.00 73.31 -6.57
N GLU A 713 2.23 73.62 -6.95
CA GLU A 713 2.57 74.29 -8.20
C GLU A 713 2.23 73.39 -9.40
N ASP A 714 1.66 74.00 -10.44
CA ASP A 714 1.49 73.37 -11.74
C ASP A 714 2.78 73.44 -12.59
N LYS A 715 2.77 72.79 -13.74
CA LYS A 715 3.94 72.70 -14.63
C LYS A 715 4.35 74.06 -15.21
N GLU A 716 3.43 75.01 -15.37
CA GLU A 716 3.73 76.36 -15.86
C GLU A 716 4.35 77.18 -14.75
N GLN A 717 3.77 77.13 -13.55
CA GLN A 717 4.31 77.78 -12.36
C GLN A 717 5.74 77.30 -12.08
N MET A 718 6.01 75.99 -12.12
CA MET A 718 7.37 75.45 -11.94
C MET A 718 8.36 75.99 -12.98
N LYS A 719 7.95 76.07 -14.25
CA LYS A 719 8.78 76.60 -15.34
C LYS A 719 9.06 78.09 -15.16
N ASP A 720 8.06 78.88 -14.79
CA ASP A 720 8.20 80.32 -14.58
C ASP A 720 9.09 80.62 -13.37
N LEU A 721 8.94 79.87 -12.28
CA LEU A 721 9.84 79.95 -11.12
C LEU A 721 11.28 79.61 -11.52
N PHE A 722 11.46 78.53 -12.28
CA PHE A 722 12.78 78.13 -12.78
C PHE A 722 13.41 79.20 -13.67
N ARG A 723 12.64 79.80 -14.59
CA ARG A 723 13.08 80.93 -15.42
C ARG A 723 13.45 82.15 -14.57
N GLN A 724 12.63 82.50 -13.58
CA GLN A 724 12.85 83.65 -12.73
C GLN A 724 14.17 83.55 -11.97
N ILE A 725 14.55 82.35 -11.51
CA ILE A 725 15.85 82.13 -10.84
C ILE A 725 17.03 82.47 -11.78
N PHE A 726 16.96 82.11 -13.05
CA PHE A 726 18.00 82.48 -14.02
C PHE A 726 17.97 83.99 -14.31
N VAL A 727 16.79 84.61 -14.45
CA VAL A 727 16.65 86.06 -14.68
C VAL A 727 17.21 86.85 -13.51
N ASP A 728 16.89 86.46 -12.28
CA ASP A 728 17.37 87.12 -11.07
C ASP A 728 18.91 87.10 -11.01
N ASN A 729 19.56 86.07 -11.53
CA ASN A 729 21.02 85.94 -11.53
C ASN A 729 21.69 86.43 -12.82
N ASP A 730 21.05 87.35 -13.57
CA ASP A 730 21.54 87.90 -14.84
C ASP A 730 21.85 86.82 -15.91
N ALA A 731 21.24 85.65 -15.76
CA ALA A 731 21.42 84.47 -16.60
C ALA A 731 20.15 84.13 -17.41
N GLY A 732 19.21 85.06 -17.54
CA GLY A 732 17.96 84.85 -18.30
C GLY A 732 18.20 84.43 -19.75
N SER A 733 19.21 85.00 -20.41
CA SER A 733 19.60 84.63 -21.79
C SER A 733 20.04 83.18 -21.93
N HIS A 734 20.58 82.58 -20.86
CA HIS A 734 20.95 81.17 -20.82
C HIS A 734 19.70 80.29 -20.81
N PHE A 735 18.69 80.63 -20.00
CA PHE A 735 17.40 79.94 -20.00
C PHE A 735 16.75 80.00 -21.38
N GLU A 736 16.59 81.18 -21.98
CA GLU A 736 15.93 81.32 -23.29
C GLU A 736 16.63 80.50 -24.38
N LYS A 737 17.97 80.56 -24.42
CA LYS A 737 18.76 79.82 -25.41
C LYS A 737 18.50 78.32 -25.40
N TYR A 738 18.31 77.72 -24.22
CA TYR A 738 18.06 76.29 -24.10
C TYR A 738 16.57 75.95 -24.05
N TRP A 739 15.69 76.85 -23.62
CA TRP A 739 14.24 76.63 -23.53
C TRP A 739 13.51 76.86 -24.86
N GLU A 740 13.94 77.81 -25.69
CA GLU A 740 13.31 78.11 -26.98
C GLU A 740 13.79 77.19 -28.13
N LYS A 741 14.94 76.54 -27.98
CA LYS A 741 15.53 75.60 -28.96
C LYS A 741 15.00 74.17 -28.87
#